data_AF-A0A854CMP5-F1
#
_entry.id   AF-A0A854CMP5-F1
#
_cell.length_a   1.000
_cell.length_b   1.000
_cell.length_c   1.000
_cell.angle_alpha   90.00
_cell.angle_beta   90.00
_cell.angle_gamma   90.00
#
_symmetry.space_group_name_H-M   'P 1'
#
loop_
_entity.id
_entity.type
_entity.pdbx_description
1 polymer ?
#
loop_
_entity_poly.entity_id
_entity_poly.type
_entity_poly.pdbx_seq_one_letter_code
_entity_poly.pdbx_strand_id
1 'polypeptide(L)'
;MKKKDVARTVLASALAVALTACGGGGGGIARQSTPAAPPPTSPPPPPPTSPPPPVTPTTPEPAIDAHLVLTNARAAQALGFTGAGYRIGVIDTGINANHPALQGRVSDSFIYVDPRTNNTAVGDVVGHGTVVAELAAGRAVGQWPGGIAPGAGLLSARIISDRAPVDDGSGNGNEIDGPLGLGPVHADLISAGVRIMNNSWGGLYWNDPTVTNQIAQEYRPFILSNNGLVVFASGNESRSQPSDTAALPSQPGPNGTLPAADLERGWLVVGAVDTANPTQLASYSNACGVAMRYCLVAPGTSLFIDPDATAGNIRYFYGSGTSFAAPLVSGAAALVWQAFPYFNNDLVRQTLLGTATDLGAAGVDPVFGYGLLNVGKAVLGPARFDWGTVDVNVTTLRSTWANDISGTGGLTKRGTGTLVLSSTANTFAGDTQVLAGTLQTASLQSARVSIANGASLVGAGRIGGQVDNAGTLQVNGATASITGNYTQASNGRLAVNVGDRLNVAGTATIAGDLQLLGRRDYVVNNTTYPVLQATSGLQGTFDTLSSGPAVTFLTATRSYDANTAYISLQRMDVTAVAASLGAIGTASMDSAMRVEQAFQKVDAQQFQGNGALGGDFIRAAAALQQSPTAKAAADSLRSLSGRAHAASAAMTFDTIDLGRRALASHFDGLSQQPRLLGSWQRALGGPGEGGAT
;
A
#
# COMPACT_ATOMS: atom_id res chain seq x y z
N MET A 1 24.97 -51.82 22.53
CA MET A 1 23.82 -51.09 23.16
C MET A 1 23.53 -49.86 22.31
N LYS A 2 22.30 -49.45 21.95
CA LYS A 2 20.94 -50.05 21.88
C LYS A 2 20.32 -49.44 20.59
N LYS A 3 19.70 -50.19 19.67
CA LYS A 3 18.24 -50.51 19.59
C LYS A 3 17.35 -49.23 19.56
N LYS A 4 16.41 -49.02 18.63
CA LYS A 4 15.60 -49.96 17.79
C LYS A 4 15.10 -49.33 16.45
N ASP A 5 14.88 -50.21 15.45
CA ASP A 5 13.68 -50.46 14.61
C ASP A 5 12.88 -49.28 13.98
N VAL A 6 12.12 -49.40 12.87
CA VAL A 6 11.34 -50.54 12.30
C VAL A 6 11.42 -50.57 10.75
N ALA A 7 11.35 -51.76 10.15
CA ALA A 7 11.24 -51.98 8.71
C ALA A 7 9.91 -52.70 8.32
N ARG A 8 9.56 -52.74 7.02
CA ARG A 8 8.52 -53.66 6.49
C ARG A 8 8.91 -54.30 5.15
N THR A 9 8.65 -55.60 5.07
CA THR A 9 8.85 -56.55 3.96
C THR A 9 7.73 -57.62 4.10
N VAL A 10 7.48 -58.60 3.22
CA VAL A 10 8.08 -59.10 1.96
C VAL A 10 6.94 -59.75 1.13
N LEU A 11 7.02 -60.07 -0.17
CA LEU A 11 7.46 -61.37 -0.71
C LEU A 11 7.31 -61.43 -2.26
N ALA A 12 8.07 -62.31 -2.92
CA ALA A 12 8.01 -62.69 -4.35
C ALA A 12 6.88 -63.73 -4.65
N SER A 13 6.64 -64.37 -5.82
CA SER A 13 7.35 -64.61 -7.12
C SER A 13 6.27 -64.78 -8.25
N ALA A 14 6.44 -65.25 -9.51
CA ALA A 14 7.55 -65.76 -10.37
C ALA A 14 7.14 -65.51 -11.87
N LEU A 15 8.04 -65.27 -12.85
CA LEU A 15 8.89 -66.18 -13.67
C LEU A 15 8.21 -66.92 -14.87
N ALA A 16 8.76 -66.71 -16.09
CA ALA A 16 8.68 -67.51 -17.33
C ALA A 16 7.36 -67.58 -18.15
N VAL A 17 7.33 -67.81 -19.50
CA VAL A 17 8.25 -67.47 -20.62
C VAL A 17 7.49 -67.54 -21.99
N ALA A 18 7.75 -66.54 -22.86
CA ALA A 18 7.70 -66.45 -24.35
C ALA A 18 6.68 -67.18 -25.30
N LEU A 19 6.57 -66.55 -26.49
CA LEU A 19 6.30 -67.08 -27.86
C LEU A 19 4.89 -67.04 -28.50
N THR A 20 4.91 -67.04 -29.84
CA THR A 20 3.89 -66.52 -30.78
C THR A 20 3.45 -67.55 -31.82
N ALA A 21 2.24 -67.42 -32.38
CA ALA A 21 1.83 -68.08 -33.63
C ALA A 21 0.76 -67.28 -34.41
N CYS A 22 0.54 -67.62 -35.69
CA CYS A 22 -0.31 -66.88 -36.65
C CYS A 22 -1.41 -67.76 -37.28
N GLY A 23 -2.39 -67.13 -37.95
CA GLY A 23 -3.31 -67.76 -38.92
C GLY A 23 -4.81 -67.63 -38.58
N GLY A 24 -5.75 -67.67 -39.54
CA GLY A 24 -5.60 -67.63 -41.00
C GLY A 24 -6.72 -68.39 -41.76
N GLY A 25 -7.55 -67.69 -42.56
CA GLY A 25 -8.66 -68.28 -43.35
C GLY A 25 -9.88 -68.71 -42.50
N GLY A 26 -11.02 -69.10 -43.06
CA GLY A 26 -11.53 -69.13 -44.45
C GLY A 26 -13.01 -69.59 -44.45
N GLY A 27 -13.84 -69.18 -45.41
CA GLY A 27 -15.31 -69.39 -45.37
C GLY A 27 -15.85 -70.61 -46.14
N GLY A 28 -17.12 -71.02 -45.91
CA GLY A 28 -17.75 -72.11 -46.69
C GLY A 28 -19.18 -72.55 -46.33
N ILE A 29 -20.17 -72.02 -47.06
CA ILE A 29 -21.41 -72.65 -47.59
C ILE A 29 -22.32 -73.53 -46.69
N ALA A 30 -23.56 -73.02 -46.54
CA ALA A 30 -24.86 -73.60 -46.17
C ALA A 30 -25.15 -75.12 -46.13
N ARG A 31 -26.09 -75.48 -45.23
CA ARG A 31 -27.15 -76.50 -45.44
C ARG A 31 -28.51 -75.96 -44.97
N GLN A 32 -29.60 -76.43 -45.59
CA GLN A 32 -30.98 -76.04 -45.24
C GLN A 32 -31.67 -77.09 -44.35
N SER A 33 -32.53 -76.62 -43.45
CA SER A 33 -33.69 -77.36 -42.94
C SER A 33 -34.81 -76.37 -42.58
N THR A 34 -36.06 -76.81 -42.66
CA THR A 34 -37.28 -76.00 -42.47
C THR A 34 -38.27 -76.76 -41.56
N PRO A 35 -39.34 -76.11 -41.07
CA PRO A 35 -39.30 -74.87 -40.30
C PRO A 35 -40.04 -75.02 -38.95
N ALA A 36 -39.57 -74.33 -37.91
CA ALA A 36 -40.34 -74.13 -36.67
C ALA A 36 -40.95 -72.73 -36.65
N ALA A 37 -42.21 -72.60 -36.22
CA ALA A 37 -42.88 -71.30 -36.17
C ALA A 37 -42.25 -70.40 -35.09
N PRO A 38 -41.96 -69.11 -35.39
CA PRO A 38 -41.41 -68.20 -34.40
C PRO A 38 -42.47 -67.83 -33.35
N PRO A 39 -42.09 -67.67 -32.06
CA PRO A 39 -42.95 -67.00 -31.08
C PRO A 39 -43.17 -65.53 -31.48
N PRO A 40 -44.20 -64.85 -30.94
CA PRO A 40 -44.52 -63.47 -31.32
C PRO A 40 -43.33 -62.53 -31.11
N THR A 41 -43.04 -61.71 -32.12
CA THR A 41 -41.94 -60.75 -32.10
C THR A 41 -42.16 -59.73 -30.98
N SER A 42 -41.21 -59.65 -30.05
CA SER A 42 -41.06 -58.49 -29.19
C SER A 42 -40.86 -57.22 -30.06
N PRO A 43 -41.22 -56.02 -29.56
CA PRO A 43 -40.85 -54.78 -30.23
C PRO A 43 -39.34 -54.73 -30.52
N PRO A 44 -38.90 -54.07 -31.60
CA PRO A 44 -37.47 -53.78 -31.78
C PRO A 44 -36.97 -53.00 -30.56
N PRO A 45 -35.74 -53.26 -30.07
CA PRO A 45 -35.16 -52.44 -29.02
C PRO A 45 -35.10 -50.98 -29.52
N PRO A 46 -35.28 -49.98 -28.63
CA PRO A 46 -35.06 -48.59 -29.02
C PRO A 46 -33.63 -48.44 -29.58
N PRO A 47 -33.40 -47.53 -30.53
CA PRO A 47 -32.05 -47.24 -31.00
C PRO A 47 -31.17 -46.92 -29.78
N PRO A 48 -29.90 -47.37 -29.76
CA PRO A 48 -29.03 -47.13 -28.62
C PRO A 48 -28.99 -45.63 -28.36
N THR A 49 -29.49 -45.23 -27.19
CA THR A 49 -29.48 -43.83 -26.78
C THR A 49 -28.04 -43.36 -26.86
N SER A 50 -27.77 -42.34 -27.68
CA SER A 50 -26.49 -41.63 -27.66
C SER A 50 -26.15 -41.36 -26.20
N PRO A 51 -24.90 -41.63 -25.74
CA PRO A 51 -24.49 -41.19 -24.42
C PRO A 51 -24.88 -39.73 -24.26
N PRO A 52 -25.44 -39.31 -23.10
CA PRO A 52 -25.64 -37.89 -22.86
C PRO A 52 -24.31 -37.17 -23.13
N PRO A 53 -24.32 -36.00 -23.78
CA PRO A 53 -23.09 -35.28 -24.08
C PRO A 53 -22.28 -35.17 -22.78
N PRO A 54 -20.95 -35.41 -22.81
CA PRO A 54 -20.15 -35.52 -21.60
C PRO A 54 -20.49 -34.38 -20.66
N VAL A 55 -21.03 -34.72 -19.48
CA VAL A 55 -21.43 -33.71 -18.51
C VAL A 55 -20.14 -33.11 -17.99
N THR A 56 -19.72 -32.00 -18.61
CA THR A 56 -18.61 -31.18 -18.14
C THR A 56 -18.83 -30.97 -16.65
N PRO A 57 -17.89 -31.34 -15.77
CA PRO A 57 -18.06 -31.11 -14.34
C PRO A 57 -18.34 -29.62 -14.16
N THR A 58 -19.57 -29.29 -13.75
CA THR A 58 -19.97 -27.91 -13.50
C THR A 58 -19.02 -27.37 -12.45
N THR A 59 -18.20 -26.37 -12.82
CA THR A 59 -17.33 -25.65 -11.88
C THR A 59 -18.17 -25.32 -10.64
N PRO A 60 -17.82 -25.84 -9.46
CA PRO A 60 -18.67 -25.71 -8.28
C PRO A 60 -19.04 -24.25 -8.05
N GLU A 61 -20.34 -23.98 -7.91
CA GLU A 61 -20.88 -22.65 -7.73
C GLU A 61 -20.13 -21.92 -6.59
N PRO A 62 -19.34 -20.89 -6.90
CA PRO A 62 -18.48 -20.26 -5.91
C PRO A 62 -19.29 -19.46 -4.88
N ALA A 63 -18.70 -19.22 -3.71
CA ALA A 63 -19.29 -18.32 -2.74
C ALA A 63 -19.59 -16.94 -3.37
N ILE A 64 -20.68 -16.31 -2.93
CA ILE A 64 -21.18 -15.00 -3.42
C ILE A 64 -20.16 -13.85 -3.34
N ASP A 65 -19.08 -14.02 -2.57
CA ASP A 65 -17.98 -13.08 -2.40
C ASP A 65 -16.59 -13.65 -2.78
N ALA A 66 -16.53 -14.79 -3.47
CA ALA A 66 -15.26 -15.45 -3.82
C ALA A 66 -14.31 -14.53 -4.60
N HIS A 67 -14.84 -13.66 -5.47
CA HIS A 67 -14.07 -12.64 -6.18
C HIS A 67 -13.40 -11.62 -5.24
N LEU A 68 -14.01 -11.29 -4.10
CA LEU A 68 -13.43 -10.40 -3.09
C LEU A 68 -12.50 -11.12 -2.11
N VAL A 69 -12.76 -12.40 -1.82
CA VAL A 69 -11.98 -13.22 -0.88
C VAL A 69 -10.69 -13.71 -1.52
N LEU A 70 -10.75 -14.35 -2.68
CA LEU A 70 -9.59 -14.94 -3.35
C LEU A 70 -8.59 -13.88 -3.83
N THR A 71 -9.08 -12.69 -4.20
CA THR A 71 -8.24 -11.55 -4.60
C THR A 71 -7.76 -10.70 -3.42
N ASN A 72 -8.14 -11.05 -2.17
CA ASN A 72 -7.86 -10.28 -0.96
C ASN A 72 -8.39 -8.81 -1.01
N ALA A 73 -9.39 -8.51 -1.84
CA ALA A 73 -9.97 -7.17 -1.95
C ALA A 73 -10.66 -6.69 -0.67
N ARG A 74 -11.20 -7.62 0.13
CA ARG A 74 -11.80 -7.30 1.44
C ARG A 74 -10.85 -6.55 2.37
N ALA A 75 -9.54 -6.83 2.33
CA ALA A 75 -8.55 -6.11 3.14
C ALA A 75 -8.35 -4.66 2.67
N ALA A 76 -8.36 -4.41 1.36
CA ALA A 76 -8.29 -3.05 0.82
C ALA A 76 -9.56 -2.24 1.14
N GLN A 77 -10.74 -2.87 1.02
CA GLN A 77 -12.02 -2.27 1.37
C GLN A 77 -12.12 -1.95 2.87
N ALA A 78 -11.57 -2.80 3.75
CA ALA A 78 -11.49 -2.56 5.19
C ALA A 78 -10.57 -1.38 5.57
N LEU A 79 -9.59 -1.03 4.73
CA LEU A 79 -8.77 0.18 4.85
C LEU A 79 -9.48 1.45 4.31
N GLY A 80 -10.71 1.33 3.81
CA GLY A 80 -11.49 2.43 3.24
C GLY A 80 -11.22 2.71 1.76
N PHE A 81 -10.41 1.88 1.08
CA PHE A 81 -10.21 2.01 -0.36
C PHE A 81 -11.43 1.51 -1.13
N THR A 82 -11.89 2.31 -2.09
CA THR A 82 -13.08 2.05 -2.90
C THR A 82 -12.88 2.41 -4.39
N GLY A 83 -11.77 3.04 -4.76
CA GLY A 83 -11.47 3.48 -6.13
C GLY A 83 -12.01 4.89 -6.46
N ALA A 84 -12.58 5.58 -5.46
CA ALA A 84 -13.10 6.93 -5.62
C ALA A 84 -12.01 7.89 -6.13
N GLY A 85 -12.37 8.72 -7.11
CA GLY A 85 -11.46 9.62 -7.83
C GLY A 85 -10.96 9.07 -9.17
N TYR A 86 -11.15 7.79 -9.46
CA TYR A 86 -10.70 7.14 -10.70
C TYR A 86 -11.87 6.61 -11.53
N ARG A 87 -11.72 6.62 -12.86
CA ARG A 87 -12.68 6.10 -13.83
C ARG A 87 -12.15 4.88 -14.57
N ILE A 88 -12.99 3.85 -14.67
CA ILE A 88 -12.81 2.65 -15.48
C ILE A 88 -13.70 2.78 -16.72
N GLY A 89 -13.09 2.78 -17.90
CA GLY A 89 -13.78 2.64 -19.17
C GLY A 89 -13.96 1.16 -19.50
N VAL A 90 -15.19 0.74 -19.77
CA VAL A 90 -15.55 -0.63 -20.14
C VAL A 90 -15.82 -0.63 -21.65
N ILE A 91 -14.88 -1.21 -22.41
CA ILE A 91 -14.98 -1.40 -23.87
C ILE A 91 -15.60 -2.77 -24.09
N ASP A 92 -16.90 -2.82 -24.42
CA ASP A 92 -17.70 -4.06 -24.36
C ASP A 92 -19.06 -3.93 -25.12
N THR A 93 -20.07 -4.71 -24.74
CA THR A 93 -21.46 -4.69 -25.27
C THR A 93 -22.31 -3.51 -24.80
N GLY A 94 -21.81 -2.73 -23.83
CA GLY A 94 -22.49 -1.57 -23.25
C GLY A 94 -22.44 -1.57 -21.72
N ILE A 95 -23.24 -0.70 -21.09
CA ILE A 95 -23.59 -0.81 -19.66
C ILE A 95 -25.06 -0.40 -19.48
N ASN A 96 -25.85 -1.22 -18.79
CA ASN A 96 -27.14 -0.82 -18.23
C ASN A 96 -26.92 0.18 -17.08
N ALA A 97 -26.86 1.47 -17.39
CA ALA A 97 -26.63 2.54 -16.41
C ALA A 97 -27.75 2.67 -15.35
N ASN A 98 -28.91 2.02 -15.54
CA ASN A 98 -29.99 1.93 -14.56
C ASN A 98 -29.89 0.70 -13.63
N HIS A 99 -28.94 -0.21 -13.89
CA HIS A 99 -28.76 -1.43 -13.11
C HIS A 99 -28.54 -1.10 -11.61
N PRO A 100 -29.21 -1.79 -10.66
CA PRO A 100 -29.13 -1.47 -9.23
C PRO A 100 -27.73 -1.36 -8.64
N ALA A 101 -26.74 -2.10 -9.15
CA ALA A 101 -25.35 -2.01 -8.69
C ALA A 101 -24.57 -0.82 -9.30
N LEU A 102 -25.03 -0.26 -10.43
CA LEU A 102 -24.30 0.69 -11.27
C LEU A 102 -24.92 2.10 -11.36
N GLN A 103 -26.18 2.25 -10.97
CA GLN A 103 -26.90 3.52 -11.03
C GLN A 103 -26.18 4.63 -10.24
N GLY A 104 -25.80 5.70 -10.93
CA GLY A 104 -25.00 6.80 -10.38
C GLY A 104 -23.48 6.57 -10.42
N ARG A 105 -23.00 5.50 -11.04
CA ARG A 105 -21.56 5.23 -11.29
C ARG A 105 -21.14 5.49 -12.73
N VAL A 106 -21.99 5.16 -13.70
CA VAL A 106 -21.75 5.45 -15.12
C VAL A 106 -21.91 6.95 -15.34
N SER A 107 -20.85 7.65 -15.76
CA SER A 107 -20.93 9.09 -16.08
C SER A 107 -21.37 9.33 -17.52
N ASP A 108 -20.86 8.53 -18.45
CA ASP A 108 -21.07 8.69 -19.89
C ASP A 108 -21.19 7.31 -20.56
N SER A 109 -21.97 7.23 -21.64
CA SER A 109 -22.11 6.03 -22.47
C SER A 109 -21.99 6.40 -23.95
N PHE A 110 -20.89 5.99 -24.57
CA PHE A 110 -20.65 6.15 -26.00
C PHE A 110 -21.04 4.89 -26.77
N ILE A 111 -21.58 5.09 -27.97
CA ILE A 111 -22.13 4.02 -28.82
C ILE A 111 -21.40 4.05 -30.17
N TYR A 112 -20.66 3.00 -30.47
CA TYR A 112 -19.85 2.84 -31.69
C TYR A 112 -20.41 1.77 -32.64
N VAL A 113 -21.60 1.22 -32.33
CA VAL A 113 -22.32 0.24 -33.14
C VAL A 113 -23.38 0.89 -34.03
N ASP A 114 -23.66 0.29 -35.19
CA ASP A 114 -24.60 0.85 -36.17
C ASP A 114 -26.06 0.80 -35.64
N PRO A 115 -26.74 1.96 -35.49
CA PRO A 115 -28.12 2.02 -34.99
C PRO A 115 -29.17 1.47 -35.97
N ARG A 116 -28.78 1.08 -37.20
CA ARG A 116 -29.66 0.40 -38.17
C ARG A 116 -29.77 -1.10 -37.92
N THR A 117 -28.81 -1.69 -37.20
CA THR A 117 -28.74 -3.13 -36.91
C THR A 117 -28.73 -3.46 -35.42
N ASN A 118 -28.54 -2.45 -34.56
CA ASN A 118 -28.48 -2.56 -33.10
C ASN A 118 -29.53 -1.69 -32.42
N ASN A 119 -30.08 -2.15 -31.30
CA ASN A 119 -30.96 -1.38 -30.44
C ASN A 119 -30.14 -0.45 -29.54
N THR A 120 -29.89 0.76 -30.02
CA THR A 120 -29.13 1.79 -29.29
C THR A 120 -29.97 2.57 -28.27
N ALA A 121 -31.26 2.25 -28.10
CA ALA A 121 -32.12 2.83 -27.06
C ALA A 121 -31.99 2.09 -25.70
N VAL A 122 -31.45 0.87 -25.71
CA VAL A 122 -31.06 0.12 -24.52
C VAL A 122 -29.54 0.24 -24.34
N GLY A 123 -29.05 0.49 -23.14
CA GLY A 123 -27.63 0.78 -22.89
C GLY A 123 -26.68 -0.40 -23.13
N ASP A 124 -27.14 -1.62 -22.84
CA ASP A 124 -26.48 -2.90 -23.09
C ASP A 124 -27.58 -3.93 -23.40
N VAL A 125 -27.51 -4.59 -24.56
CA VAL A 125 -28.53 -5.55 -25.03
C VAL A 125 -28.10 -7.00 -24.78
N VAL A 126 -26.82 -7.21 -24.51
CA VAL A 126 -26.23 -8.55 -24.30
C VAL A 126 -25.96 -8.79 -22.81
N GLY A 127 -25.81 -7.73 -22.02
CA GLY A 127 -25.63 -7.76 -20.57
C GLY A 127 -24.18 -7.99 -20.12
N HIS A 128 -23.29 -8.43 -21.01
CA HIS A 128 -21.92 -8.80 -20.66
C HIS A 128 -21.12 -7.60 -20.11
N GLY A 129 -21.13 -6.46 -20.81
CA GLY A 129 -20.47 -5.24 -20.35
C GLY A 129 -21.02 -4.70 -19.02
N THR A 130 -22.32 -4.91 -18.76
CA THR A 130 -22.95 -4.62 -17.45
C THR A 130 -22.38 -5.49 -16.33
N VAL A 131 -22.21 -6.80 -16.56
CA VAL A 131 -21.61 -7.74 -15.59
C VAL A 131 -20.14 -7.41 -15.34
N VAL A 132 -19.38 -7.14 -16.40
CA VAL A 132 -17.97 -6.68 -16.33
C VAL A 132 -17.85 -5.39 -15.51
N ALA A 133 -18.74 -4.42 -15.75
CA ALA A 133 -18.76 -3.15 -15.03
C ALA A 133 -19.04 -3.31 -13.52
N GLU A 134 -19.92 -4.24 -13.11
CA GLU A 134 -20.20 -4.42 -11.69
C GLU A 134 -19.12 -5.22 -10.95
N LEU A 135 -18.53 -6.25 -11.55
CA LEU A 135 -17.39 -6.95 -10.96
C LEU A 135 -16.20 -6.00 -10.70
N ALA A 136 -16.00 -5.02 -11.58
CA ALA A 136 -15.05 -3.94 -11.38
C ALA A 136 -15.48 -2.95 -10.27
N ALA A 137 -16.68 -2.36 -10.36
CA ALA A 137 -17.03 -1.17 -9.58
C ALA A 137 -18.50 -1.08 -9.07
N GLY A 138 -19.25 -2.18 -9.09
CA GLY A 138 -20.62 -2.23 -8.60
C GLY A 138 -20.73 -2.08 -7.09
N ARG A 139 -21.75 -1.36 -6.61
CA ARG A 139 -22.08 -1.29 -5.17
C ARG A 139 -22.81 -2.56 -4.71
N ALA A 140 -22.71 -2.88 -3.41
CA ALA A 140 -23.45 -3.98 -2.81
C ALA A 140 -24.98 -3.82 -3.00
N VAL A 141 -25.66 -4.90 -3.35
CA VAL A 141 -27.12 -4.95 -3.56
C VAL A 141 -27.65 -6.32 -3.14
N GLY A 142 -28.70 -6.33 -2.31
CA GLY A 142 -29.28 -7.57 -1.79
C GLY A 142 -28.28 -8.34 -0.93
N GLN A 143 -27.90 -9.55 -1.37
CA GLN A 143 -26.88 -10.38 -0.74
C GLN A 143 -25.50 -10.25 -1.41
N TRP A 144 -25.42 -9.65 -2.60
CA TRP A 144 -24.17 -9.53 -3.34
C TRP A 144 -23.32 -8.38 -2.79
N PRO A 145 -22.02 -8.62 -2.47
CA PRO A 145 -21.22 -7.71 -1.65
C PRO A 145 -20.64 -6.49 -2.38
N GLY A 146 -20.83 -6.38 -3.71
CA GLY A 146 -20.19 -5.37 -4.55
C GLY A 146 -18.98 -5.91 -5.33
N GLY A 147 -18.49 -5.11 -6.27
CA GLY A 147 -17.26 -5.35 -7.02
C GLY A 147 -16.00 -5.02 -6.20
N ILE A 148 -14.84 -5.08 -6.85
CA ILE A 148 -13.55 -4.76 -6.21
C ILE A 148 -13.48 -3.29 -5.76
N ALA A 149 -13.88 -2.36 -6.63
CA ALA A 149 -13.79 -0.91 -6.44
C ALA A 149 -15.17 -0.21 -6.46
N PRO A 150 -16.05 -0.45 -5.45
CA PRO A 150 -17.44 0.02 -5.42
C PRO A 150 -17.61 1.55 -5.31
N GLY A 151 -16.49 2.29 -5.28
CA GLY A 151 -16.37 3.75 -5.23
C GLY A 151 -15.89 4.39 -6.54
N ALA A 152 -15.36 3.63 -7.48
CA ALA A 152 -14.88 4.13 -8.78
C ALA A 152 -16.02 4.70 -9.64
N GLY A 153 -15.66 5.51 -10.63
CA GLY A 153 -16.55 5.89 -11.73
C GLY A 153 -16.46 4.89 -12.88
N LEU A 154 -17.55 4.73 -13.62
CA LEU A 154 -17.64 3.89 -14.81
C LEU A 154 -17.94 4.74 -16.04
N LEU A 155 -17.55 4.24 -17.20
CA LEU A 155 -17.85 4.82 -18.50
C LEU A 155 -18.05 3.69 -19.51
N SER A 156 -19.14 3.73 -20.28
CA SER A 156 -19.44 2.70 -21.27
C SER A 156 -18.93 3.09 -22.66
N ALA A 157 -18.16 2.21 -23.29
CA ALA A 157 -17.81 2.28 -24.70
C ALA A 157 -18.37 1.03 -25.40
N ARG A 158 -19.58 1.14 -25.94
CA ARG A 158 -20.25 0.03 -26.64
C ARG A 158 -19.69 -0.12 -28.04
N ILE A 159 -18.78 -1.08 -28.21
CA ILE A 159 -18.18 -1.45 -29.51
C ILE A 159 -18.76 -2.76 -30.07
N ILE A 160 -19.32 -3.62 -29.20
CA ILE A 160 -19.84 -4.94 -29.59
C ILE A 160 -21.33 -4.83 -29.93
N SER A 161 -21.71 -5.41 -31.07
CA SER A 161 -23.10 -5.43 -31.55
C SER A 161 -23.98 -6.45 -30.81
N ASP A 162 -25.29 -6.25 -30.86
CA ASP A 162 -26.34 -7.06 -30.21
C ASP A 162 -26.39 -8.51 -30.70
N ARG A 163 -25.71 -8.78 -31.81
CA ARG A 163 -25.50 -10.10 -32.41
C ARG A 163 -24.01 -10.29 -32.56
N ALA A 164 -23.52 -11.46 -32.15
CA ALA A 164 -22.14 -11.85 -32.41
C ALA A 164 -21.83 -11.79 -33.93
N PRO A 165 -20.61 -11.43 -34.32
CA PRO A 165 -20.18 -11.53 -35.71
C PRO A 165 -20.26 -12.99 -36.19
N VAL A 166 -20.37 -13.17 -37.50
CA VAL A 166 -20.25 -14.50 -38.11
C VAL A 166 -18.77 -14.89 -38.06
N ASP A 167 -18.44 -15.98 -37.39
CA ASP A 167 -17.12 -16.61 -37.38
C ASP A 167 -16.67 -16.94 -38.82
N ASP A 168 -15.42 -16.63 -39.17
CA ASP A 168 -14.86 -16.94 -40.49
C ASP A 168 -14.60 -18.44 -40.71
N GLY A 169 -14.68 -19.24 -39.65
CA GLY A 169 -14.53 -20.69 -39.66
C GLY A 169 -13.09 -21.17 -39.47
N SER A 170 -12.13 -20.26 -39.26
CA SER A 170 -10.73 -20.59 -38.93
C SER A 170 -10.57 -21.20 -37.54
N GLY A 171 -11.51 -20.93 -36.62
CA GLY A 171 -11.36 -21.23 -35.19
C GLY A 171 -10.38 -20.31 -34.46
N ASN A 172 -9.94 -19.20 -35.08
CA ASN A 172 -9.07 -18.18 -34.48
C ASN A 172 -9.78 -16.85 -34.19
N GLY A 173 -11.02 -16.66 -34.68
CA GLY A 173 -11.74 -15.40 -34.61
C GLY A 173 -12.09 -14.91 -36.00
N ASN A 174 -11.82 -13.64 -36.27
CA ASN A 174 -11.94 -13.02 -37.59
C ASN A 174 -10.61 -12.37 -37.98
N GLU A 175 -10.18 -12.55 -39.23
CA GLU A 175 -9.00 -11.85 -39.75
C GLU A 175 -9.24 -10.34 -39.92
N ILE A 176 -8.22 -9.52 -39.61
CA ILE A 176 -8.16 -8.09 -39.94
C ILE A 176 -6.88 -7.74 -40.70
N ASP A 177 -7.00 -6.81 -41.65
CA ASP A 177 -5.92 -6.34 -42.55
C ASP A 177 -5.48 -4.88 -42.26
N GLY A 178 -5.95 -4.29 -41.17
CA GLY A 178 -5.75 -2.89 -40.81
C GLY A 178 -5.94 -2.58 -39.32
N PRO A 179 -6.06 -1.30 -38.93
CA PRO A 179 -6.27 -0.91 -37.53
C PRO A 179 -7.65 -1.35 -37.02
N LEU A 180 -7.84 -1.42 -35.69
CA LEU A 180 -9.11 -1.82 -35.09
C LEU A 180 -10.19 -0.74 -35.25
N GLY A 181 -9.80 0.51 -35.50
CA GLY A 181 -10.70 1.66 -35.53
C GLY A 181 -11.06 2.18 -34.14
N LEU A 182 -10.32 1.78 -33.11
CA LEU A 182 -10.54 2.18 -31.72
C LEU A 182 -9.91 3.54 -31.36
N GLY A 183 -9.14 4.16 -32.26
CA GLY A 183 -8.55 5.49 -32.06
C GLY A 183 -9.55 6.56 -31.52
N PRO A 184 -10.75 6.72 -32.10
CA PRO A 184 -11.79 7.60 -31.56
C PRO A 184 -12.29 7.18 -30.17
N VAL A 185 -12.51 5.88 -29.94
CA VAL A 185 -12.93 5.32 -28.65
C VAL A 185 -11.93 5.70 -27.56
N HIS A 186 -10.63 5.56 -27.85
CA HIS A 186 -9.57 5.92 -26.92
C HIS A 186 -9.49 7.44 -26.69
N ALA A 187 -9.75 8.26 -27.72
CA ALA A 187 -9.79 9.72 -27.56
C ALA A 187 -10.91 10.19 -26.63
N ASP A 188 -12.13 9.63 -26.77
CA ASP A 188 -13.27 9.99 -25.92
C ASP A 188 -13.08 9.48 -24.47
N LEU A 189 -12.47 8.30 -24.29
CA LEU A 189 -12.06 7.81 -22.96
C LEU A 189 -11.02 8.75 -22.29
N ILE A 190 -10.04 9.26 -23.05
CA ILE A 190 -9.06 10.25 -22.55
C ILE A 190 -9.77 11.56 -22.17
N SER A 191 -10.65 12.06 -23.04
CA SER A 191 -11.44 13.28 -22.84
C SER A 191 -12.28 13.23 -21.56
N ALA A 192 -12.95 12.10 -21.31
CA ALA A 192 -13.71 11.84 -20.10
C ALA A 192 -12.85 11.53 -18.85
N GLY A 193 -11.52 11.61 -18.95
CA GLY A 193 -10.60 11.43 -17.83
C GLY A 193 -10.47 9.98 -17.33
N VAL A 194 -10.70 8.98 -18.20
CA VAL A 194 -10.50 7.57 -17.88
C VAL A 194 -9.01 7.30 -17.60
N ARG A 195 -8.75 6.43 -16.61
CA ARG A 195 -7.39 5.99 -16.23
C ARG A 195 -7.19 4.50 -16.41
N ILE A 196 -8.27 3.71 -16.43
CA ILE A 196 -8.24 2.26 -16.56
C ILE A 196 -9.16 1.88 -17.72
N MET A 197 -8.65 1.13 -18.69
CA MET A 197 -9.40 0.64 -19.84
C MET A 197 -9.54 -0.87 -19.74
N ASN A 198 -10.76 -1.35 -19.45
CA ASN A 198 -11.06 -2.76 -19.38
C ASN A 198 -11.54 -3.28 -20.75
N ASN A 199 -10.80 -4.25 -21.30
CA ASN A 199 -11.14 -4.96 -22.52
C ASN A 199 -11.44 -6.43 -22.19
N SER A 200 -12.73 -6.77 -22.17
CA SER A 200 -13.23 -8.12 -21.89
C SER A 200 -13.68 -8.84 -23.17
N TRP A 201 -13.07 -8.51 -24.30
CA TRP A 201 -13.39 -8.99 -25.66
C TRP A 201 -12.18 -9.62 -26.36
N GLY A 202 -12.39 -10.22 -27.53
CA GLY A 202 -11.36 -10.92 -28.30
C GLY A 202 -11.89 -11.40 -29.65
N GLY A 203 -11.32 -12.46 -30.20
CA GLY A 203 -11.80 -13.07 -31.46
C GLY A 203 -11.41 -12.31 -32.73
N LEU A 204 -10.26 -11.61 -32.72
CA LEU A 204 -9.61 -11.01 -33.89
C LEU A 204 -8.16 -11.51 -33.98
N TYR A 205 -7.68 -11.74 -35.20
CA TYR A 205 -6.29 -12.10 -35.51
C TYR A 205 -5.82 -11.39 -36.79
N TRP A 206 -4.51 -11.33 -37.06
CA TRP A 206 -3.98 -10.74 -38.30
C TRP A 206 -2.71 -11.46 -38.79
N ASN A 207 -2.65 -11.79 -40.08
CA ASN A 207 -1.49 -12.48 -40.66
C ASN A 207 -0.38 -11.54 -41.15
N ASP A 208 -0.68 -10.27 -41.50
CA ASP A 208 0.34 -9.30 -41.92
C ASP A 208 0.96 -8.58 -40.70
N PRO A 209 2.28 -8.74 -40.43
CA PRO A 209 2.95 -8.04 -39.34
C PRO A 209 2.92 -6.51 -39.46
N THR A 210 2.62 -5.92 -40.63
CA THR A 210 2.48 -4.46 -40.72
C THR A 210 1.32 -3.93 -39.88
N VAL A 211 0.26 -4.73 -39.72
CA VAL A 211 -0.96 -4.41 -38.95
C VAL A 211 -0.66 -4.15 -37.48
N THR A 212 0.28 -4.91 -36.88
CA THR A 212 0.65 -4.80 -35.46
C THR A 212 1.02 -3.37 -35.06
N ASN A 213 1.75 -2.63 -35.90
CA ASN A 213 2.08 -1.23 -35.63
C ASN A 213 0.87 -0.29 -35.76
N GLN A 214 -0.04 -0.57 -36.70
CA GLN A 214 -1.25 0.24 -36.93
C GLN A 214 -2.15 0.17 -35.69
N ILE A 215 -2.38 -1.03 -35.16
CA ILE A 215 -3.12 -1.25 -33.91
C ILE A 215 -2.39 -0.59 -32.72
N ALA A 216 -1.06 -0.71 -32.64
CA ALA A 216 -0.29 -0.10 -31.56
C ALA A 216 -0.42 1.45 -31.53
N GLN A 217 -0.54 2.13 -32.67
CA GLN A 217 -0.76 3.58 -32.70
C GLN A 217 -2.07 3.99 -32.03
N GLU A 218 -3.12 3.17 -32.05
CA GLU A 218 -4.41 3.51 -31.44
C GLU A 218 -4.31 3.53 -29.90
N TYR A 219 -3.52 2.65 -29.29
CA TYR A 219 -3.37 2.58 -27.83
C TYR A 219 -2.31 3.53 -27.25
N ARG A 220 -1.33 3.98 -28.06
CA ARG A 220 -0.25 4.87 -27.61
C ARG A 220 -0.72 6.16 -26.91
N PRO A 221 -1.73 6.91 -27.40
CA PRO A 221 -2.22 8.10 -26.70
C PRO A 221 -2.74 7.80 -25.30
N PHE A 222 -3.41 6.66 -25.10
CA PHE A 222 -3.96 6.27 -23.81
C PHE A 222 -2.85 5.88 -22.82
N ILE A 223 -1.87 5.09 -23.25
CA ILE A 223 -0.80 4.58 -22.39
C ILE A 223 0.31 5.62 -22.16
N LEU A 224 0.81 6.27 -23.21
CA LEU A 224 1.99 7.14 -23.14
C LEU A 224 1.66 8.58 -22.75
N SER A 225 0.55 9.14 -23.26
CA SER A 225 0.19 10.56 -23.06
C SER A 225 -0.81 10.77 -21.94
N ASN A 226 -1.85 9.94 -21.84
CA ASN A 226 -2.87 10.02 -20.79
C ASN A 226 -2.46 9.29 -19.49
N ASN A 227 -1.34 8.53 -19.50
CA ASN A 227 -0.89 7.74 -18.35
C ASN A 227 -1.96 6.74 -17.86
N GLY A 228 -2.68 6.13 -18.80
CA GLY A 228 -3.71 5.12 -18.54
C GLY A 228 -3.16 3.69 -18.54
N LEU A 229 -3.88 2.78 -17.89
CA LEU A 229 -3.61 1.34 -17.84
C LEU A 229 -4.67 0.59 -18.66
N VAL A 230 -4.22 -0.20 -19.62
CA VAL A 230 -5.04 -1.14 -20.38
C VAL A 230 -5.01 -2.49 -19.68
N VAL A 231 -6.18 -3.10 -19.47
CA VAL A 231 -6.36 -4.42 -18.87
C VAL A 231 -7.15 -5.27 -19.86
N PHE A 232 -6.61 -6.43 -20.25
CA PHE A 232 -7.12 -7.26 -21.34
C PHE A 232 -7.31 -8.71 -20.89
N ALA A 233 -8.48 -9.30 -21.17
CA ALA A 233 -8.75 -10.72 -20.95
C ALA A 233 -7.87 -11.60 -21.88
N SER A 234 -7.25 -12.68 -21.39
CA SER A 234 -6.35 -13.49 -22.23
C SER A 234 -7.05 -14.33 -23.32
N GLY A 235 -8.36 -14.56 -23.21
CA GLY A 235 -9.16 -15.42 -24.10
C GLY A 235 -9.58 -16.74 -23.44
N ASN A 236 -10.48 -17.47 -24.09
CA ASN A 236 -11.24 -18.59 -23.52
C ASN A 236 -11.13 -19.89 -24.36
N GLU A 237 -10.03 -20.05 -25.10
CA GLU A 237 -9.84 -21.12 -26.07
C GLU A 237 -8.86 -22.22 -25.59
N SER A 238 -8.58 -22.29 -24.28
CA SER A 238 -7.63 -23.22 -23.64
C SER A 238 -6.20 -23.18 -24.21
N ARG A 239 -5.80 -22.06 -24.82
CA ARG A 239 -4.51 -21.92 -25.53
C ARG A 239 -3.34 -21.72 -24.56
N SER A 240 -2.13 -22.11 -24.98
CA SER A 240 -0.87 -21.81 -24.27
C SER A 240 -0.37 -20.37 -24.44
N GLN A 241 -1.14 -19.53 -25.13
CA GLN A 241 -0.86 -18.13 -25.44
C GLN A 241 -2.15 -17.32 -25.27
N PRO A 242 -2.09 -16.03 -24.90
CA PRO A 242 -3.24 -15.14 -25.00
C PRO A 242 -3.69 -14.93 -26.46
N SER A 243 -4.87 -14.35 -26.66
CA SER A 243 -5.33 -13.85 -27.96
C SER A 243 -4.41 -12.76 -28.52
N ASP A 244 -4.40 -12.56 -29.83
CA ASP A 244 -3.43 -11.65 -30.45
C ASP A 244 -3.61 -10.19 -30.01
N THR A 245 -4.87 -9.77 -29.79
CA THR A 245 -5.21 -8.47 -29.22
C THR A 245 -4.74 -8.31 -27.78
N ALA A 246 -4.86 -9.35 -26.94
CA ALA A 246 -4.37 -9.32 -25.56
C ALA A 246 -2.83 -9.32 -25.49
N ALA A 247 -2.17 -10.10 -26.35
CA ALA A 247 -0.72 -10.21 -26.44
C ALA A 247 -0.05 -9.09 -27.27
N LEU A 248 -0.79 -8.03 -27.66
CA LEU A 248 -0.34 -6.98 -28.57
C LEU A 248 1.09 -6.46 -28.30
N PRO A 249 1.54 -6.16 -27.06
CA PRO A 249 2.91 -5.70 -26.81
C PRO A 249 4.02 -6.68 -27.25
N SER A 250 3.70 -7.97 -27.39
CA SER A 250 4.60 -9.04 -27.82
C SER A 250 4.34 -9.54 -29.25
N GLN A 251 3.38 -8.97 -29.98
CA GLN A 251 3.10 -9.36 -31.36
C GLN A 251 4.21 -8.90 -32.33
N PRO A 252 4.53 -9.68 -33.37
CA PRO A 252 5.60 -9.37 -34.30
C PRO A 252 5.18 -8.27 -35.28
N GLY A 253 6.16 -7.44 -35.64
CA GLY A 253 6.12 -6.54 -36.78
C GLY A 253 7.01 -7.02 -37.93
N PRO A 254 7.12 -6.24 -39.02
CA PRO A 254 7.94 -6.60 -40.15
C PRO A 254 9.39 -6.86 -39.73
N ASN A 255 10.03 -7.85 -40.36
CA ASN A 255 11.40 -8.30 -40.07
C ASN A 255 11.63 -8.78 -38.61
N GLY A 256 10.59 -9.23 -37.90
CA GLY A 256 10.72 -9.73 -36.52
C GLY A 256 10.92 -8.63 -35.47
N THR A 257 10.52 -7.39 -35.79
CA THR A 257 10.44 -6.29 -34.82
C THR A 257 9.30 -6.54 -33.81
N LEU A 258 9.31 -5.84 -32.67
CA LEU A 258 8.16 -5.79 -31.74
C LEU A 258 7.62 -4.35 -31.70
N PRO A 259 6.80 -3.94 -32.68
CA PRO A 259 6.42 -2.54 -32.89
C PRO A 259 5.39 -2.03 -31.87
N ALA A 260 5.04 -2.83 -30.86
CA ALA A 260 4.10 -2.50 -29.80
C ALA A 260 4.72 -2.62 -28.38
N ALA A 261 6.01 -2.98 -28.27
CA ALA A 261 6.65 -3.27 -26.97
C ALA A 261 6.69 -2.05 -26.02
N ASP A 262 6.62 -0.81 -26.56
CA ASP A 262 6.51 0.41 -25.78
C ASP A 262 5.16 0.57 -25.04
N LEU A 263 4.16 -0.27 -25.36
CA LEU A 263 2.89 -0.33 -24.66
C LEU A 263 2.95 -1.13 -23.35
N GLU A 264 3.93 -2.03 -23.17
CA GLU A 264 3.97 -2.98 -22.03
C GLU A 264 3.84 -2.26 -20.67
N ARG A 265 4.49 -1.10 -20.54
CA ARG A 265 4.46 -0.21 -19.37
C ARG A 265 3.07 0.27 -18.94
N GLY A 266 2.04 0.09 -19.77
CA GLY A 266 0.66 0.44 -19.46
C GLY A 266 -0.32 -0.66 -19.86
N TRP A 267 0.14 -1.91 -19.96
CA TRP A 267 -0.66 -3.06 -20.39
C TRP A 267 -0.65 -4.17 -19.34
N LEU A 268 -1.78 -4.84 -19.14
CA LEU A 268 -1.92 -6.06 -18.35
C LEU A 268 -2.77 -7.08 -19.11
N VAL A 269 -2.28 -8.31 -19.18
CA VAL A 269 -3.07 -9.48 -19.59
C VAL A 269 -3.59 -10.20 -18.35
N VAL A 270 -4.83 -10.67 -18.40
CA VAL A 270 -5.49 -11.33 -17.26
C VAL A 270 -6.03 -12.69 -17.66
N GLY A 271 -5.40 -13.74 -17.13
CA GLY A 271 -5.91 -15.11 -17.19
C GLY A 271 -6.87 -15.43 -16.05
N ALA A 272 -7.55 -16.57 -16.17
CA ALA A 272 -8.54 -17.05 -15.21
C ALA A 272 -8.03 -18.26 -14.43
N VAL A 273 -8.09 -18.22 -13.10
CA VAL A 273 -8.01 -19.44 -12.26
C VAL A 273 -9.38 -20.09 -12.11
N ASP A 274 -9.43 -21.40 -11.87
CA ASP A 274 -10.64 -22.05 -11.40
C ASP A 274 -11.00 -21.49 -10.01
N THR A 275 -12.14 -20.81 -9.88
CA THR A 275 -12.57 -20.23 -8.60
C THR A 275 -12.80 -21.29 -7.52
N ALA A 276 -13.11 -22.54 -7.88
CA ALA A 276 -13.23 -23.65 -6.94
C ALA A 276 -11.86 -24.26 -6.56
N ASN A 277 -10.86 -24.18 -7.45
CA ASN A 277 -9.50 -24.68 -7.26
C ASN A 277 -8.46 -23.60 -7.65
N PRO A 278 -8.33 -22.49 -6.89
CA PRO A 278 -7.61 -21.28 -7.33
C PRO A 278 -6.09 -21.39 -7.46
N THR A 279 -5.53 -22.60 -7.30
CA THR A 279 -4.16 -22.97 -7.66
C THR A 279 -4.03 -23.58 -9.06
N GLN A 280 -5.15 -23.76 -9.77
CA GLN A 280 -5.23 -24.29 -11.13
C GLN A 280 -5.74 -23.20 -12.09
N LEU A 281 -5.22 -23.21 -13.31
CA LEU A 281 -5.78 -22.39 -14.39
C LEU A 281 -7.19 -22.93 -14.74
N ALA A 282 -8.16 -22.05 -14.98
CA ALA A 282 -9.49 -22.47 -15.42
C ALA A 282 -9.39 -23.20 -16.77
N SER A 283 -10.14 -24.27 -16.97
CA SER A 283 -10.00 -25.17 -18.13
C SER A 283 -10.16 -24.50 -19.49
N TYR A 284 -10.93 -23.41 -19.57
CA TYR A 284 -11.11 -22.58 -20.76
C TYR A 284 -10.04 -21.48 -20.91
N SER A 285 -9.35 -21.07 -19.85
CA SER A 285 -8.49 -19.89 -19.90
C SER A 285 -7.31 -20.09 -20.85
N ASN A 286 -7.04 -19.10 -21.67
CA ASN A 286 -5.73 -18.97 -22.28
C ASN A 286 -4.69 -18.65 -21.19
N ALA A 287 -3.53 -19.30 -21.27
CA ALA A 287 -2.39 -19.10 -20.38
C ALA A 287 -1.65 -17.77 -20.68
N CYS A 288 -0.86 -17.30 -19.72
CA CYS A 288 -0.11 -16.04 -19.87
C CYS A 288 0.91 -16.04 -21.03
N GLY A 289 1.52 -17.18 -21.36
CA GLY A 289 2.34 -17.38 -22.56
C GLY A 289 3.45 -16.34 -22.74
N VAL A 290 3.56 -15.76 -23.95
CA VAL A 290 4.48 -14.66 -24.27
C VAL A 290 4.26 -13.42 -23.40
N ALA A 291 3.05 -13.21 -22.89
CA ALA A 291 2.70 -12.07 -22.06
C ALA A 291 3.08 -12.24 -20.58
N MET A 292 3.73 -13.33 -20.16
CA MET A 292 4.06 -13.61 -18.74
C MET A 292 4.72 -12.45 -17.99
N ARG A 293 5.48 -11.57 -18.67
CA ARG A 293 6.13 -10.39 -18.07
C ARG A 293 5.19 -9.24 -17.72
N TYR A 294 3.96 -9.26 -18.23
CA TYR A 294 2.90 -8.29 -18.00
C TYR A 294 1.52 -8.97 -17.82
N CYS A 295 1.53 -10.21 -17.31
CA CYS A 295 0.34 -11.01 -17.09
C CYS A 295 0.22 -11.46 -15.63
N LEU A 296 -1.03 -11.57 -15.16
CA LEU A 296 -1.40 -12.16 -13.88
C LEU A 296 -2.74 -12.89 -14.05
N VAL A 297 -3.21 -13.57 -13.00
CA VAL A 297 -4.50 -14.26 -13.02
C VAL A 297 -5.45 -13.76 -11.92
N ALA A 298 -6.75 -13.90 -12.16
CA ALA A 298 -7.81 -13.63 -11.18
C ALA A 298 -8.91 -14.71 -11.28
N PRO A 299 -9.86 -14.79 -10.32
CA PRO A 299 -10.94 -15.79 -10.37
C PRO A 299 -11.75 -15.73 -11.66
N GLY A 300 -11.79 -16.84 -12.41
CA GLY A 300 -12.45 -16.92 -13.71
C GLY A 300 -13.96 -17.03 -13.64
N THR A 301 -14.49 -17.59 -12.55
CA THR A 301 -15.93 -17.79 -12.33
C THR A 301 -16.40 -16.93 -11.17
N SER A 302 -17.46 -16.14 -11.34
CA SER A 302 -17.99 -15.24 -10.30
C SER A 302 -19.52 -15.30 -10.24
N LEU A 303 -20.08 -15.03 -9.05
CA LEU A 303 -21.49 -14.70 -8.89
C LEU A 303 -21.68 -13.21 -9.13
N PHE A 304 -22.66 -12.87 -9.96
CA PHE A 304 -23.02 -11.51 -10.34
C PHE A 304 -24.56 -11.33 -10.33
N ILE A 305 -25.04 -10.10 -10.41
CA ILE A 305 -26.46 -9.77 -10.47
C ILE A 305 -26.92 -9.75 -11.94
N ASP A 306 -28.06 -10.37 -12.21
CA ASP A 306 -28.78 -10.34 -13.49
C ASP A 306 -28.69 -8.96 -14.17
N PRO A 307 -28.08 -8.80 -15.37
CA PRO A 307 -27.82 -7.49 -15.97
C PRO A 307 -29.10 -6.71 -16.32
N ASP A 308 -30.24 -7.41 -16.45
CA ASP A 308 -31.58 -6.83 -16.61
C ASP A 308 -32.29 -6.56 -15.27
N ALA A 309 -31.62 -6.74 -14.13
CA ALA A 309 -32.21 -6.54 -12.82
C ALA A 309 -32.68 -5.10 -12.60
N THR A 310 -33.69 -4.97 -11.75
CA THR A 310 -34.26 -3.70 -11.30
C THR A 310 -34.36 -3.70 -9.79
N ALA A 311 -34.55 -2.53 -9.17
CA ALA A 311 -34.65 -2.44 -7.71
C ALA A 311 -35.79 -3.29 -7.09
N GLY A 312 -36.77 -3.73 -7.90
CA GLY A 312 -37.84 -4.66 -7.49
C GLY A 312 -37.67 -6.13 -7.91
N ASN A 313 -36.66 -6.46 -8.73
CA ASN A 313 -36.35 -7.82 -9.15
C ASN A 313 -34.82 -7.98 -9.22
N ILE A 314 -34.23 -8.48 -8.14
CA ILE A 314 -32.82 -8.87 -8.05
C ILE A 314 -32.73 -10.38 -8.18
N ARG A 315 -31.86 -10.85 -9.08
CA ARG A 315 -31.53 -12.27 -9.28
C ARG A 315 -30.02 -12.41 -9.37
N TYR A 316 -29.51 -13.58 -9.02
CA TYR A 316 -28.09 -13.87 -9.03
C TYR A 316 -27.80 -14.94 -10.07
N PHE A 317 -26.70 -14.76 -10.81
CA PHE A 317 -26.24 -15.68 -11.85
C PHE A 317 -24.75 -15.96 -11.67
N TYR A 318 -24.29 -17.07 -12.24
CA TYR A 318 -22.87 -17.41 -12.32
C TYR A 318 -22.40 -17.31 -13.77
N GLY A 319 -21.17 -16.85 -13.96
CA GLY A 319 -20.54 -16.73 -15.27
C GLY A 319 -19.06 -16.98 -15.17
N SER A 320 -18.49 -17.44 -16.28
CA SER A 320 -17.12 -17.96 -16.38
C SER A 320 -16.43 -17.39 -17.61
N GLY A 321 -15.21 -16.90 -17.44
CA GLY A 321 -14.38 -16.40 -18.54
C GLY A 321 -13.24 -15.51 -18.06
N THR A 322 -12.21 -15.37 -18.87
CA THR A 322 -11.15 -14.36 -18.65
C THR A 322 -11.71 -12.92 -18.68
N SER A 323 -12.85 -12.72 -19.35
CA SER A 323 -13.67 -11.51 -19.30
C SER A 323 -14.25 -11.18 -17.92
N PHE A 324 -14.38 -12.15 -17.01
CA PHE A 324 -14.80 -11.98 -15.61
C PHE A 324 -13.58 -11.74 -14.69
N ALA A 325 -12.40 -12.22 -15.08
CA ALA A 325 -11.14 -12.03 -14.35
C ALA A 325 -10.56 -10.61 -14.58
N ALA A 326 -10.56 -10.11 -15.82
CA ALA A 326 -10.08 -8.78 -16.20
C ALA A 326 -10.68 -7.60 -15.37
N PRO A 327 -12.01 -7.49 -15.16
CA PRO A 327 -12.59 -6.40 -14.37
C PRO A 327 -12.14 -6.38 -12.90
N LEU A 328 -11.75 -7.54 -12.35
CA LEU A 328 -11.21 -7.60 -10.98
C LEU A 328 -9.85 -6.90 -10.88
N VAL A 329 -8.99 -7.08 -11.90
CA VAL A 329 -7.71 -6.36 -12.04
C VAL A 329 -7.93 -4.87 -12.32
N SER A 330 -8.92 -4.54 -13.17
CA SER A 330 -9.31 -3.14 -13.44
C SER A 330 -9.79 -2.42 -12.17
N GLY A 331 -10.61 -3.06 -11.34
CA GLY A 331 -11.00 -2.53 -10.03
C GLY A 331 -9.81 -2.40 -9.07
N ALA A 332 -8.92 -3.39 -9.05
CA ALA A 332 -7.71 -3.35 -8.21
C ALA A 332 -6.79 -2.16 -8.57
N ALA A 333 -6.63 -1.86 -9.87
CA ALA A 333 -5.89 -0.69 -10.33
C ALA A 333 -6.48 0.61 -9.78
N ALA A 334 -7.81 0.75 -9.71
CA ALA A 334 -8.45 1.92 -9.12
C ALA A 334 -8.17 2.05 -7.61
N LEU A 335 -8.09 0.92 -6.88
CA LEU A 335 -7.73 0.95 -5.45
C LEU A 335 -6.26 1.34 -5.23
N VAL A 336 -5.33 0.80 -6.03
CA VAL A 336 -3.90 1.15 -5.96
C VAL A 336 -3.69 2.63 -6.29
N TRP A 337 -4.37 3.15 -7.32
CA TRP A 337 -4.30 4.58 -7.65
C TRP A 337 -4.94 5.49 -6.60
N GLN A 338 -5.98 5.04 -5.88
CA GLN A 338 -6.53 5.77 -4.73
C GLN A 338 -5.53 5.80 -3.55
N ALA A 339 -4.82 4.69 -3.29
CA ALA A 339 -3.78 4.63 -2.27
C ALA A 339 -2.55 5.50 -2.63
N PHE A 340 -2.17 5.54 -3.91
CA PHE A 340 -0.99 6.25 -4.40
C PHE A 340 -1.27 7.13 -5.63
N PRO A 341 -1.94 8.30 -5.47
CA PRO A 341 -2.33 9.16 -6.60
C PRO A 341 -1.21 9.76 -7.45
N TYR A 342 0.05 9.58 -7.03
CA TYR A 342 1.25 10.04 -7.73
C TYR A 342 1.93 8.93 -8.55
N PHE A 343 1.36 7.71 -8.60
CA PHE A 343 1.88 6.62 -9.43
C PHE A 343 1.55 6.85 -10.92
N ASN A 344 2.54 6.59 -11.78
CA ASN A 344 2.29 6.41 -13.20
C ASN A 344 1.65 5.03 -13.46
N ASN A 345 1.10 4.82 -14.66
CA ASN A 345 0.49 3.55 -15.06
C ASN A 345 1.43 2.35 -14.86
N ASP A 346 2.71 2.52 -15.19
CA ASP A 346 3.72 1.49 -15.03
C ASP A 346 3.94 1.11 -13.57
N LEU A 347 4.02 2.07 -12.63
CA LEU A 347 4.18 1.74 -11.22
C LEU A 347 2.91 1.10 -10.62
N VAL A 348 1.71 1.40 -11.15
CA VAL A 348 0.49 0.64 -10.80
C VAL A 348 0.55 -0.79 -11.34
N ARG A 349 0.92 -0.97 -12.61
CA ARG A 349 1.15 -2.28 -13.26
C ARG A 349 2.17 -3.12 -12.47
N GLN A 350 3.34 -2.57 -12.20
CA GLN A 350 4.41 -3.17 -11.40
C GLN A 350 3.97 -3.47 -9.97
N THR A 351 3.12 -2.64 -9.36
CA THR A 351 2.57 -2.90 -8.02
C THR A 351 1.61 -4.09 -8.05
N LEU A 352 0.70 -4.17 -9.02
CA LEU A 352 -0.24 -5.29 -9.17
C LEU A 352 0.50 -6.61 -9.45
N LEU A 353 1.46 -6.61 -10.37
CA LEU A 353 2.30 -7.76 -10.69
C LEU A 353 3.20 -8.17 -9.50
N GLY A 354 3.95 -7.23 -8.94
CA GLY A 354 4.91 -7.49 -7.86
C GLY A 354 4.27 -7.84 -6.50
N THR A 355 2.97 -7.60 -6.32
CA THR A 355 2.23 -8.00 -5.12
C THR A 355 1.39 -9.26 -5.29
N ALA A 356 1.24 -9.78 -6.51
CA ALA A 356 0.52 -11.03 -6.77
C ALA A 356 1.06 -12.22 -5.94
N THR A 357 0.18 -13.20 -5.73
CA THR A 357 0.47 -14.45 -5.04
C THR A 357 0.99 -15.46 -6.05
N ASP A 358 2.30 -15.72 -6.01
CA ASP A 358 3.04 -16.70 -6.83
C ASP A 358 2.27 -18.04 -6.96
N LEU A 359 2.10 -18.56 -8.18
CA LEU A 359 1.40 -19.82 -8.49
C LEU A 359 2.17 -20.64 -9.53
N GLY A 360 2.03 -21.97 -9.48
CA GLY A 360 2.66 -22.86 -10.46
C GLY A 360 4.16 -23.05 -10.21
N ALA A 361 4.99 -22.57 -11.13
CA ALA A 361 6.44 -22.54 -10.93
C ALA A 361 6.83 -21.35 -10.03
N ALA A 362 8.01 -21.40 -9.41
CA ALA A 362 8.46 -20.31 -8.53
C ALA A 362 8.93 -19.09 -9.36
N GLY A 363 8.30 -17.94 -9.12
CA GLY A 363 8.50 -16.72 -9.90
C GLY A 363 7.71 -16.71 -11.23
N VAL A 364 8.06 -15.76 -12.10
CA VAL A 364 7.26 -15.47 -13.31
C VAL A 364 7.25 -16.63 -14.29
N ASP A 365 6.06 -17.14 -14.61
CA ASP A 365 5.86 -18.37 -15.38
C ASP A 365 4.87 -18.21 -16.57
N PRO A 366 4.90 -19.10 -17.58
CA PRO A 366 4.04 -18.99 -18.75
C PRO A 366 2.58 -19.40 -18.51
N VAL A 367 2.22 -20.01 -17.38
CA VAL A 367 0.82 -20.37 -17.06
C VAL A 367 0.10 -19.21 -16.38
N PHE A 368 0.63 -18.74 -15.24
CA PHE A 368 -0.01 -17.77 -14.35
C PHE A 368 0.64 -16.37 -14.38
N GLY A 369 1.76 -16.19 -15.08
CA GLY A 369 2.47 -14.91 -15.17
C GLY A 369 3.10 -14.58 -13.82
N TYR A 370 2.65 -13.51 -13.17
CA TYR A 370 3.03 -13.16 -11.79
C TYR A 370 2.18 -13.86 -10.71
N GLY A 371 1.18 -14.66 -11.09
CA GLY A 371 0.31 -15.38 -10.16
C GLY A 371 -1.01 -14.65 -9.87
N LEU A 372 -1.66 -15.02 -8.76
CA LEU A 372 -3.02 -14.57 -8.42
C LEU A 372 -3.05 -13.15 -7.85
N LEU A 373 -3.90 -12.29 -8.42
CA LEU A 373 -4.16 -10.92 -7.98
C LEU A 373 -4.34 -10.82 -6.45
N ASN A 374 -3.56 -9.95 -5.78
CA ASN A 374 -3.63 -9.75 -4.34
C ASN A 374 -3.85 -8.26 -4.00
N VAL A 375 -5.09 -7.82 -4.13
CA VAL A 375 -5.51 -6.41 -4.00
C VAL A 375 -5.19 -5.83 -2.62
N GLY A 376 -5.41 -6.60 -1.55
CA GLY A 376 -5.09 -6.21 -0.19
C GLY A 376 -3.59 -5.99 0.06
N LYS A 377 -2.71 -6.67 -0.69
CA LYS A 377 -1.27 -6.41 -0.68
C LYS A 377 -0.90 -5.25 -1.61
N ALA A 378 -1.56 -5.12 -2.77
CA ALA A 378 -1.31 -4.06 -3.75
C ALA A 378 -1.53 -2.64 -3.17
N VAL A 379 -2.57 -2.42 -2.36
CA VAL A 379 -2.82 -1.12 -1.71
C VAL A 379 -1.83 -0.76 -0.60
N LEU A 380 -0.92 -1.67 -0.23
CA LEU A 380 0.20 -1.40 0.69
C LEU A 380 1.47 -0.94 -0.04
N GLY A 381 1.42 -0.76 -1.37
CA GLY A 381 2.51 -0.26 -2.20
C GLY A 381 3.28 -1.36 -2.93
N PRO A 382 4.36 -1.01 -3.66
CA PRO A 382 5.19 -2.00 -4.36
C PRO A 382 5.77 -3.03 -3.39
N ALA A 383 5.97 -4.27 -3.86
CA ALA A 383 6.70 -5.31 -3.12
C ALA A 383 7.92 -5.88 -3.90
N ARG A 384 8.10 -5.47 -5.16
CA ARG A 384 9.28 -5.77 -5.98
C ARG A 384 9.66 -4.57 -6.83
N PHE A 385 10.97 -4.35 -7.00
CA PHE A 385 11.55 -3.45 -8.00
C PHE A 385 12.26 -4.29 -9.08
N ASP A 386 11.50 -5.08 -9.83
CA ASP A 386 12.06 -5.98 -10.86
C ASP A 386 12.31 -5.26 -12.20
N TRP A 387 11.74 -4.06 -12.39
CA TRP A 387 11.70 -3.31 -13.66
C TRP A 387 12.64 -2.09 -13.69
N GLY A 388 13.71 -2.12 -12.89
CA GLY A 388 14.67 -1.01 -12.78
C GLY A 388 14.33 0.00 -11.68
N THR A 389 14.75 1.25 -11.85
CA THR A 389 14.63 2.28 -10.81
C THR A 389 13.23 2.90 -10.77
N VAL A 390 12.53 2.72 -9.65
CA VAL A 390 11.23 3.35 -9.37
C VAL A 390 11.45 4.84 -9.05
N ASP A 391 10.93 5.75 -9.87
CA ASP A 391 11.00 7.19 -9.66
C ASP A 391 9.63 7.74 -9.22
N VAL A 392 9.56 8.39 -8.05
CA VAL A 392 8.31 8.87 -7.45
C VAL A 392 8.40 10.29 -6.93
N ASN A 393 7.46 11.13 -7.35
CA ASN A 393 7.32 12.52 -6.92
C ASN A 393 6.28 12.64 -5.79
N VAL A 394 6.71 12.42 -4.55
CA VAL A 394 5.83 12.50 -3.37
C VAL A 394 5.77 13.94 -2.87
N THR A 395 4.64 14.61 -3.11
CA THR A 395 4.33 15.97 -2.64
C THR A 395 3.38 16.00 -1.44
N THR A 396 2.72 14.87 -1.13
CA THR A 396 1.87 14.73 0.06
C THR A 396 2.71 14.73 1.34
N LEU A 397 2.14 15.19 2.47
CA LEU A 397 2.85 15.29 3.76
C LEU A 397 3.53 13.98 4.16
N ARG A 398 2.83 12.85 3.96
CA ARG A 398 3.32 11.49 4.21
C ARG A 398 2.63 10.49 3.27
N SER A 399 3.39 9.56 2.71
CA SER A 399 2.91 8.37 2.02
C SER A 399 3.72 7.16 2.51
N THR A 400 3.08 6.02 2.72
CA THR A 400 3.70 4.82 3.30
C THR A 400 3.56 3.63 2.36
N TRP A 401 4.66 2.96 2.07
CA TRP A 401 4.68 1.61 1.53
C TRP A 401 5.01 0.65 2.67
N ALA A 402 4.14 -0.34 2.90
CA ALA A 402 4.18 -1.23 4.06
C ALA A 402 4.54 -2.68 3.72
N ASN A 403 4.62 -3.02 2.44
CA ASN A 403 5.16 -4.30 1.98
C ASN A 403 6.68 -4.39 2.21
N ASP A 404 7.17 -5.63 2.30
CA ASP A 404 8.60 -5.93 2.13
C ASP A 404 8.96 -5.75 0.64
N ILE A 405 9.96 -4.93 0.34
CA ILE A 405 10.38 -4.64 -1.04
C ILE A 405 11.68 -5.37 -1.40
N SER A 406 11.62 -6.25 -2.40
CA SER A 406 12.78 -6.94 -2.98
C SER A 406 13.04 -6.52 -4.43
N GLY A 407 13.96 -7.19 -5.15
CA GLY A 407 14.29 -6.92 -6.55
C GLY A 407 15.68 -6.29 -6.76
N THR A 408 16.10 -6.19 -8.01
CA THR A 408 17.41 -5.62 -8.40
C THR A 408 17.37 -4.11 -8.67
N GLY A 409 16.17 -3.54 -8.83
CA GLY A 409 15.93 -2.12 -9.07
C GLY A 409 16.20 -1.21 -7.88
N GLY A 410 16.27 0.09 -8.16
CA GLY A 410 16.52 1.16 -7.20
C GLY A 410 15.29 2.04 -6.92
N LEU A 411 15.50 3.12 -6.15
CA LEU A 411 14.45 4.06 -5.76
C LEU A 411 14.91 5.51 -5.88
N THR A 412 14.26 6.30 -6.73
CA THR A 412 14.44 7.76 -6.81
C THR A 412 13.26 8.48 -6.15
N LYS A 413 13.52 9.13 -5.02
CA LYS A 413 12.54 9.90 -4.24
C LYS A 413 12.64 11.39 -4.57
N ARG A 414 11.58 11.94 -5.18
CA ARG A 414 11.40 13.37 -5.48
C ARG A 414 10.21 13.95 -4.69
N GLY A 415 9.97 15.26 -4.85
CA GLY A 415 8.90 16.00 -4.18
C GLY A 415 9.19 16.32 -2.72
N THR A 416 8.57 17.38 -2.20
CA THR A 416 8.78 17.91 -0.84
C THR A 416 8.25 17.02 0.29
N GLY A 417 7.43 16.03 -0.04
CA GLY A 417 6.75 15.15 0.91
C GLY A 417 7.63 14.07 1.53
N THR A 418 7.06 13.34 2.50
CA THR A 418 7.70 12.18 3.13
C THR A 418 7.25 10.88 2.48
N LEU A 419 8.18 10.11 1.92
CA LEU A 419 7.97 8.69 1.62
C LEU A 419 8.45 7.84 2.79
N VAL A 420 7.70 6.80 3.14
CA VAL A 420 8.00 5.89 4.25
C VAL A 420 8.02 4.47 3.72
N LEU A 421 9.13 3.76 3.88
CA LEU A 421 9.20 2.31 3.75
C LEU A 421 9.10 1.75 5.18
N SER A 422 7.92 1.27 5.58
CA SER A 422 7.69 0.88 6.98
C SER A 422 8.10 -0.56 7.30
N SER A 423 8.37 -1.39 6.30
CA SER A 423 9.01 -2.69 6.51
C SER A 423 10.46 -2.53 6.98
N THR A 424 10.90 -3.45 7.84
CA THR A 424 12.30 -3.64 8.24
C THR A 424 13.05 -4.63 7.33
N ALA A 425 12.33 -5.39 6.51
CA ALA A 425 12.84 -6.50 5.68
C ALA A 425 13.05 -6.12 4.20
N ASN A 426 13.20 -4.83 3.89
CA ASN A 426 13.54 -4.38 2.54
C ASN A 426 14.89 -4.95 2.10
N THR A 427 14.89 -5.57 0.92
CA THR A 427 16.01 -6.32 0.33
C THR A 427 16.39 -5.86 -1.07
N PHE A 428 15.69 -4.88 -1.64
CA PHE A 428 16.04 -4.32 -2.96
C PHE A 428 17.48 -3.76 -2.99
N ALA A 429 18.20 -4.07 -4.07
CA ALA A 429 19.65 -3.90 -4.15
C ALA A 429 20.13 -2.70 -5.00
N GLY A 430 19.26 -2.14 -5.85
CA GLY A 430 19.61 -0.99 -6.70
C GLY A 430 19.70 0.32 -5.92
N ASP A 431 20.33 1.32 -6.53
CA ASP A 431 20.65 2.60 -5.91
C ASP A 431 19.42 3.35 -5.37
N THR A 432 19.56 3.95 -4.19
CA THR A 432 18.55 4.87 -3.64
C THR A 432 19.01 6.32 -3.80
N GLN A 433 18.19 7.17 -4.41
CA GLN A 433 18.46 8.60 -4.58
C GLN A 433 17.36 9.42 -3.90
N VAL A 434 17.69 10.13 -2.81
CA VAL A 434 16.77 11.04 -2.12
C VAL A 434 17.04 12.46 -2.64
N LEU A 435 16.30 12.86 -3.68
CA LEU A 435 16.52 14.11 -4.41
C LEU A 435 15.73 15.30 -3.83
N ALA A 436 14.62 15.04 -3.14
CA ALA A 436 13.85 16.07 -2.43
C ALA A 436 12.97 15.47 -1.32
N GLY A 437 12.62 16.32 -0.34
CA GLY A 437 11.78 15.94 0.80
C GLY A 437 12.45 14.89 1.67
N THR A 438 11.65 13.99 2.24
CA THR A 438 12.15 12.96 3.19
C THR A 438 11.91 11.55 2.66
N LEU A 439 12.93 10.70 2.77
CA LEU A 439 12.77 9.24 2.80
C LEU A 439 12.94 8.76 4.24
N GLN A 440 11.94 8.10 4.79
CA GLN A 440 12.00 7.39 6.06
C GLN A 440 12.02 5.87 5.78
N THR A 441 13.00 5.14 6.30
CA THR A 441 13.09 3.68 6.15
C THR A 441 13.88 3.09 7.31
N ALA A 442 13.57 1.85 7.70
CA ALA A 442 14.37 1.13 8.70
C ALA A 442 15.61 0.45 8.10
N SER A 443 15.61 0.13 6.80
CA SER A 443 16.70 -0.59 6.12
C SER A 443 16.77 -0.29 4.62
N LEU A 444 17.98 -0.36 4.05
CA LEU A 444 18.26 -0.30 2.61
C LEU A 444 19.39 -1.30 2.29
N GLN A 445 19.23 -2.18 1.29
CA GLN A 445 20.36 -2.99 0.78
C GLN A 445 21.01 -2.38 -0.47
N SER A 446 20.55 -1.20 -0.91
CA SER A 446 21.10 -0.43 -2.03
C SER A 446 22.62 -0.33 -2.02
N ALA A 447 23.25 -0.66 -3.16
CA ALA A 447 24.71 -0.57 -3.36
C ALA A 447 25.26 0.87 -3.22
N ARG A 448 24.45 1.86 -3.57
CA ARG A 448 24.69 3.28 -3.26
C ARG A 448 23.42 3.95 -2.73
N VAL A 449 23.60 4.88 -1.80
CA VAL A 449 22.56 5.81 -1.36
C VAL A 449 23.07 7.24 -1.53
N SER A 450 22.31 8.11 -2.18
CA SER A 450 22.63 9.54 -2.28
C SER A 450 21.52 10.40 -1.66
N ILE A 451 21.92 11.48 -0.98
CA ILE A 451 21.02 12.45 -0.35
C ILE A 451 21.37 13.82 -0.90
N ALA A 452 20.47 14.44 -1.66
CA ALA A 452 20.68 15.73 -2.29
C ALA A 452 20.53 16.90 -1.31
N ASN A 453 21.00 18.09 -1.71
CA ASN A 453 20.87 19.32 -0.92
C ASN A 453 19.40 19.62 -0.60
N GLY A 454 19.09 19.86 0.67
CA GLY A 454 17.72 20.07 1.16
C GLY A 454 16.84 18.82 1.26
N ALA A 455 17.35 17.62 0.94
CA ALA A 455 16.67 16.35 1.14
C ALA A 455 17.13 15.63 2.42
N SER A 456 16.31 14.70 2.92
CA SER A 456 16.55 14.00 4.20
C SER A 456 16.36 12.49 4.08
N LEU A 457 17.31 11.70 4.61
CA LEU A 457 17.15 10.28 4.89
C LEU A 457 17.05 10.05 6.40
N VAL A 458 16.00 9.38 6.85
CA VAL A 458 15.67 9.27 8.28
C VAL A 458 15.52 7.80 8.72
N GLY A 459 16.31 7.39 9.71
CA GLY A 459 16.09 6.16 10.48
C GLY A 459 16.64 4.86 9.90
N ALA A 460 17.45 4.90 8.84
CA ALA A 460 18.01 3.71 8.21
C ALA A 460 19.04 3.02 9.13
N GLY A 461 18.58 2.02 9.90
CA GLY A 461 19.40 1.28 10.87
C GLY A 461 20.50 0.45 10.22
N ARG A 462 20.29 0.00 8.97
CA ARG A 462 21.34 -0.56 8.11
C ARG A 462 21.20 -0.07 6.67
N ILE A 463 22.33 0.36 6.11
CA ILE A 463 22.55 0.64 4.69
C ILE A 463 23.64 -0.32 4.19
N GLY A 464 23.30 -1.14 3.18
CA GLY A 464 24.20 -2.16 2.63
C GLY A 464 25.35 -1.63 1.76
N GLY A 465 25.20 -0.42 1.21
CA GLY A 465 26.16 0.19 0.29
C GLY A 465 26.94 1.38 0.85
N GLN A 466 27.49 2.18 -0.07
CA GLN A 466 28.11 3.47 0.23
C GLN A 466 27.07 4.61 0.31
N VAL A 467 27.37 5.68 1.04
CA VAL A 467 26.44 6.81 1.26
C VAL A 467 27.10 8.15 0.91
N ASP A 468 26.50 8.87 -0.04
CA ASP A 468 26.88 10.23 -0.42
C ASP A 468 25.85 11.24 0.13
N ASN A 469 26.21 11.96 1.19
CA ASN A 469 25.33 12.89 1.89
C ASN A 469 25.68 14.36 1.60
N ALA A 470 24.91 14.99 0.72
CA ALA A 470 24.87 16.43 0.52
C ALA A 470 23.59 17.07 1.09
N GLY A 471 22.78 16.31 1.85
CA GLY A 471 21.54 16.75 2.47
C GLY A 471 21.58 16.52 3.99
N THR A 472 20.56 15.88 4.56
CA THR A 472 20.57 15.43 5.96
C THR A 472 20.45 13.91 6.07
N LEU A 473 21.41 13.26 6.73
CA LEU A 473 21.26 11.89 7.23
C LEU A 473 20.88 11.97 8.72
N GLN A 474 19.69 11.52 9.08
CA GLN A 474 19.24 11.44 10.48
C GLN A 474 19.30 10.00 11.00
N VAL A 475 20.16 9.80 12.00
CA VAL A 475 20.22 8.57 12.79
C VAL A 475 19.14 8.61 13.88
N ASN A 476 18.32 7.57 13.95
CA ASN A 476 17.39 7.33 15.05
C ASN A 476 17.52 5.88 15.51
N GLY A 477 17.75 5.64 16.81
CA GLY A 477 17.64 4.30 17.41
C GLY A 477 18.94 3.70 17.95
N ALA A 478 19.72 4.47 18.72
CA ALA A 478 21.01 4.10 19.32
C ALA A 478 22.15 3.80 18.33
N THR A 479 21.94 3.09 17.22
CA THR A 479 22.96 2.90 16.19
C THR A 479 22.34 2.72 14.80
N ALA A 480 22.84 3.48 13.82
CA ALA A 480 22.72 3.18 12.39
C ALA A 480 24.04 2.61 11.86
N SER A 481 23.99 1.84 10.78
CA SER A 481 25.16 1.17 10.20
C SER A 481 25.22 1.34 8.68
N ILE A 482 26.42 1.62 8.17
CA ILE A 482 26.77 1.70 6.75
C ILE A 482 27.84 0.65 6.47
N THR A 483 27.58 -0.26 5.53
CA THR A 483 28.55 -1.32 5.17
C THR A 483 29.61 -0.82 4.18
N GLY A 484 29.30 0.18 3.34
CA GLY A 484 30.30 0.87 2.49
C GLY A 484 30.98 2.05 3.20
N ASN A 485 31.43 3.02 2.39
CA ASN A 485 31.98 4.30 2.86
C ASN A 485 30.86 5.32 3.16
N TYR A 486 31.17 6.33 3.97
CA TYR A 486 30.32 7.50 4.21
C TYR A 486 31.03 8.79 3.75
N THR A 487 30.41 9.55 2.85
CA THR A 487 30.91 10.85 2.39
C THR A 487 29.91 11.93 2.74
N GLN A 488 30.29 12.91 3.57
CA GLN A 488 29.48 14.10 3.83
C GLN A 488 30.10 15.33 3.17
N ALA A 489 29.34 15.99 2.30
CA ALA A 489 29.75 17.24 1.66
C ALA A 489 29.69 18.43 2.64
N SER A 490 30.32 19.55 2.30
CA SER A 490 30.35 20.77 3.15
C SER A 490 28.99 21.44 3.35
N ASN A 491 28.00 21.15 2.51
CA ASN A 491 26.60 21.55 2.69
C ASN A 491 25.73 20.44 3.32
N GLY A 492 26.30 19.25 3.55
CA GLY A 492 25.64 18.12 4.16
C GLY A 492 25.60 18.18 5.69
N ARG A 493 24.72 17.37 6.27
CA ARG A 493 24.47 17.28 7.71
C ARG A 493 24.35 15.83 8.16
N LEU A 494 25.02 15.49 9.27
CA LEU A 494 24.71 14.33 10.09
C LEU A 494 23.87 14.79 11.28
N ALA A 495 22.64 14.29 11.42
CA ALA A 495 21.76 14.59 12.54
C ALA A 495 21.64 13.37 13.46
N VAL A 496 21.97 13.55 14.74
CA VAL A 496 21.96 12.48 15.75
C VAL A 496 21.25 12.93 17.02
N ASN A 497 20.65 11.98 17.73
CA ASN A 497 20.37 12.15 19.16
C ASN A 497 21.67 11.86 19.93
N VAL A 498 21.93 12.56 21.03
CA VAL A 498 23.04 12.24 21.92
C VAL A 498 22.83 10.85 22.52
N GLY A 499 23.78 9.95 22.26
CA GLY A 499 23.70 8.52 22.57
C GLY A 499 23.34 7.65 21.35
N ASP A 500 22.84 8.24 20.27
CA ASP A 500 22.75 7.57 18.96
C ASP A 500 24.08 7.76 18.19
N ARG A 501 24.50 6.74 17.42
CA ARG A 501 25.77 6.71 16.69
C ARG A 501 25.64 6.21 15.25
N LEU A 502 26.43 6.75 14.32
CA LEU A 502 26.63 6.18 12.99
C LEU A 502 27.87 5.29 12.95
N ASN A 503 27.71 4.00 12.64
CA ASN A 503 28.82 3.09 12.37
C ASN A 503 29.05 2.96 10.86
N VAL A 504 30.30 3.05 10.41
CA VAL A 504 30.72 2.93 9.01
C VAL A 504 31.79 1.84 8.94
N ALA A 505 31.59 0.79 8.13
CA ALA A 505 32.60 -0.26 8.00
C ALA A 505 33.74 0.16 7.04
N GLY A 506 33.41 0.92 6.00
CA GLY A 506 34.38 1.58 5.14
C GLY A 506 35.06 2.79 5.81
N THR A 507 35.55 3.72 4.99
CA THR A 507 36.04 5.02 5.45
C THR A 507 34.88 5.98 5.67
N ALA A 508 35.07 6.98 6.54
CA ALA A 508 34.20 8.14 6.62
C ALA A 508 34.97 9.42 6.29
N THR A 509 34.46 10.21 5.35
CA THR A 509 34.97 11.53 5.00
C THR A 509 33.90 12.56 5.38
N ILE A 510 34.23 13.49 6.29
CA ILE A 510 33.27 14.44 6.85
C ILE A 510 33.68 15.90 6.64
N ALA A 511 32.66 16.71 6.35
CA ALA A 511 32.65 18.17 6.29
C ALA A 511 31.23 18.65 6.68
N GLY A 512 30.97 19.96 6.68
CA GLY A 512 29.63 20.50 6.91
C GLY A 512 29.16 20.36 8.36
N ASP A 513 27.87 20.05 8.55
CA ASP A 513 27.22 20.18 9.85
C ASP A 513 27.08 18.86 10.62
N LEU A 514 27.25 18.94 11.94
CA LEU A 514 26.79 17.92 12.89
C LEU A 514 25.65 18.53 13.72
N GLN A 515 24.46 17.95 13.64
CA GLN A 515 23.29 18.42 14.37
C GLN A 515 22.96 17.51 15.56
N LEU A 516 22.83 18.10 16.75
CA LEU A 516 22.41 17.42 17.97
C LEU A 516 20.91 17.65 18.22
N LEU A 517 20.07 16.68 17.86
CA LEU A 517 18.60 16.82 17.90
C LEU A 517 18.04 16.87 19.34
N GLY A 518 18.69 16.18 20.27
CA GLY A 518 18.27 16.01 21.66
C GLY A 518 19.10 14.92 22.35
N ARG A 519 18.61 14.39 23.47
CA ARG A 519 19.25 13.31 24.25
C ARG A 519 18.17 12.38 24.83
N ARG A 520 18.56 11.19 25.30
CA ARG A 520 17.68 10.26 26.04
C ARG A 520 17.84 10.41 27.57
N ASP A 521 19.07 10.41 28.08
CA ASP A 521 19.38 10.39 29.52
C ASP A 521 19.83 11.75 30.12
N TYR A 522 20.12 11.81 31.43
CA TYR A 522 20.73 12.97 32.10
C TYR A 522 22.22 13.12 31.72
N VAL A 523 22.69 14.36 31.51
CA VAL A 523 24.10 14.71 31.24
C VAL A 523 24.82 15.03 32.55
N VAL A 524 25.77 14.17 32.92
CA VAL A 524 26.81 14.49 33.91
C VAL A 524 27.89 15.33 33.23
N ASN A 525 28.53 16.25 33.96
CA ASN A 525 29.49 17.17 33.38
C ASN A 525 30.67 16.47 32.67
N ASN A 526 31.04 17.00 31.50
CA ASN A 526 32.15 16.54 30.64
C ASN A 526 32.05 15.08 30.16
N THR A 527 30.84 14.58 29.89
CA THR A 527 30.65 13.22 29.36
C THR A 527 30.75 13.18 27.83
N THR A 528 31.51 12.23 27.29
CA THR A 528 31.84 12.12 25.85
C THR A 528 31.05 11.01 25.14
N TYR A 529 30.57 11.28 23.93
CA TYR A 529 29.74 10.40 23.12
C TYR A 529 30.33 10.21 21.71
N PRO A 530 30.62 8.97 21.26
CA PRO A 530 30.96 8.71 19.87
C PRO A 530 29.71 8.87 18.99
N VAL A 531 29.69 9.89 18.13
CA VAL A 531 28.57 10.17 17.22
C VAL A 531 28.74 9.51 15.85
N LEU A 532 29.98 9.28 15.44
CA LEU A 532 30.34 8.52 14.24
C LEU A 532 31.59 7.69 14.53
N GLN A 533 31.60 6.42 14.10
CA GLN A 533 32.79 5.56 14.10
C GLN A 533 32.97 4.89 12.74
N ALA A 534 34.17 4.97 12.17
CA ALA A 534 34.55 4.42 10.87
C ALA A 534 35.69 3.40 11.01
N THR A 535 35.40 2.13 10.76
CA THR A 535 36.37 1.03 10.95
C THR A 535 37.59 1.18 10.04
N SER A 536 37.43 1.64 8.80
CA SER A 536 38.56 1.83 7.88
C SER A 536 39.21 3.23 7.95
N GLY A 537 38.81 4.06 8.92
CA GLY A 537 39.40 5.37 9.19
C GLY A 537 38.48 6.56 8.93
N LEU A 538 38.71 7.64 9.67
CA LEU A 538 38.01 8.93 9.60
C LEU A 538 38.88 10.00 8.94
N GLN A 539 38.29 10.81 8.07
CA GLN A 539 38.95 11.89 7.33
C GLN A 539 38.13 13.19 7.42
N GLY A 540 38.82 14.31 7.61
CA GLY A 540 38.17 15.61 7.78
C GLY A 540 37.54 15.82 9.16
N THR A 541 36.81 16.92 9.32
CA THR A 541 36.10 17.30 10.54
C THR A 541 34.79 17.99 10.16
N PHE A 542 33.76 17.93 11.00
CA PHE A 542 32.59 18.79 10.81
C PHE A 542 32.99 20.27 10.95
N ASP A 543 32.54 21.10 10.02
CA ASP A 543 32.75 22.55 10.02
C ASP A 543 31.91 23.19 11.14
N THR A 544 30.61 22.90 11.17
CA THR A 544 29.65 23.43 12.17
C THR A 544 29.14 22.37 13.13
N LEU A 545 28.62 22.84 14.27
CA LEU A 545 27.93 22.05 15.28
C LEU A 545 26.62 22.77 15.59
N SER A 546 25.50 22.30 15.05
CA SER A 546 24.20 22.90 15.29
C SER A 546 23.46 22.22 16.43
N SER A 547 22.89 23.03 17.33
CA SER A 547 21.95 22.59 18.34
C SER A 547 20.55 22.46 17.75
N GLY A 548 19.94 21.29 17.93
CA GLY A 548 18.50 21.12 17.82
C GLY A 548 17.78 21.68 19.05
N PRO A 549 16.43 21.56 19.08
CA PRO A 549 15.59 22.04 20.18
C PRO A 549 16.08 21.62 21.58
N ALA A 550 16.41 20.34 21.77
CA ALA A 550 16.49 19.70 23.08
C ALA A 550 17.90 19.63 23.69
N VAL A 551 18.70 20.70 23.57
CA VAL A 551 20.03 20.83 24.22
C VAL A 551 20.25 22.16 24.95
N THR A 552 19.18 22.88 25.32
CA THR A 552 19.20 24.26 25.85
C THR A 552 20.12 24.50 27.07
N PHE A 553 20.40 23.48 27.90
CA PHE A 553 21.27 23.59 29.09
C PHE A 553 22.66 22.97 28.92
N LEU A 554 23.12 22.74 27.69
CA LEU A 554 24.32 21.97 27.39
C LEU A 554 25.26 22.73 26.44
N THR A 555 26.54 22.84 26.81
CA THR A 555 27.60 23.15 25.86
C THR A 555 28.15 21.87 25.26
N ALA A 556 28.46 21.89 23.96
CA ALA A 556 28.94 20.74 23.22
C ALA A 556 30.23 21.10 22.49
N THR A 557 31.27 20.26 22.63
CA THR A 557 32.54 20.39 21.93
C THR A 557 32.82 19.14 21.10
N ARG A 558 33.50 19.32 19.95
CA ARG A 558 33.87 18.24 19.03
C ARG A 558 35.30 17.79 19.30
N SER A 559 35.53 16.49 19.28
CA SER A 559 36.87 15.88 19.33
C SER A 559 36.91 14.66 18.42
N TYR A 560 38.11 14.26 18.00
CA TYR A 560 38.30 13.28 16.93
C TYR A 560 39.52 12.39 17.24
N ASP A 561 39.44 11.12 16.85
CA ASP A 561 40.60 10.23 16.68
C ASP A 561 40.68 9.72 15.23
N ALA A 562 41.59 8.78 14.94
CA ALA A 562 41.81 8.25 13.59
C ALA A 562 40.61 7.49 12.99
N ASN A 563 39.60 7.15 13.79
CA ASN A 563 38.44 6.35 13.42
C ASN A 563 37.10 6.96 13.89
N THR A 564 37.09 7.86 14.87
CA THR A 564 35.89 8.21 15.65
C THR A 564 35.72 9.72 15.79
N ALA A 565 34.51 10.21 15.50
CA ALA A 565 34.09 11.57 15.83
C ALA A 565 33.27 11.55 17.13
N TYR A 566 33.61 12.45 18.04
CA TYR A 566 33.02 12.55 19.37
C TYR A 566 32.38 13.91 19.62
N ILE A 567 31.39 13.89 20.50
CA ILE A 567 30.85 15.07 21.17
C ILE A 567 31.05 14.93 22.67
N SER A 568 31.81 15.85 23.27
CA SER A 568 31.89 16.03 24.72
C SER A 568 30.84 17.05 25.14
N LEU A 569 29.97 16.65 26.08
CA LEU A 569 28.93 17.52 26.62
C LEU A 569 29.29 17.98 28.02
N GLN A 570 29.22 19.29 28.23
CA GLN A 570 29.32 19.92 29.53
C GLN A 570 27.96 20.48 29.94
N ARG A 571 27.63 20.32 31.22
CA ARG A 571 26.39 20.82 31.79
C ARG A 571 26.56 22.30 32.06
N MET A 572 25.69 23.15 31.52
CA MET A 572 25.69 24.57 31.85
C MET A 572 25.14 24.79 33.27
N ASP A 573 25.61 25.83 33.93
CA ASP A 573 25.01 26.33 35.16
C ASP A 573 23.60 26.85 34.87
N VAL A 574 22.62 26.38 35.63
CA VAL A 574 21.20 26.68 35.38
C VAL A 574 20.87 28.15 35.64
N THR A 575 21.61 28.83 36.53
CA THR A 575 21.47 30.27 36.78
C THR A 575 22.05 31.11 35.65
N ALA A 576 23.18 30.68 35.07
CA ALA A 576 23.77 31.32 33.90
C ALA A 576 22.85 31.22 32.67
N VAL A 577 22.19 30.06 32.48
CA VAL A 577 21.16 29.89 31.44
C VAL A 577 19.90 30.69 31.76
N ALA A 578 19.42 30.73 33.01
CA ALA A 578 18.28 31.55 33.39
C ALA A 578 18.51 33.06 33.13
N ALA A 579 19.73 33.54 33.36
CA ALA A 579 20.14 34.90 33.08
C ALA A 579 20.17 35.21 31.57
N SER A 580 20.77 34.34 30.73
CA SER A 580 20.80 34.55 29.27
C SER A 580 19.42 34.42 28.61
N LEU A 581 18.51 33.67 29.23
CA LEU A 581 17.09 33.56 28.83
C LEU A 581 16.21 34.76 29.25
N GLY A 582 16.78 35.77 29.90
CA GLY A 582 16.03 36.96 30.33
C GLY A 582 15.02 36.70 31.46
N ALA A 583 15.20 35.63 32.25
CA ALA A 583 14.32 35.28 33.36
C ALA A 583 14.56 36.14 34.63
N ILE A 584 14.63 37.47 34.46
CA ILE A 584 15.18 38.48 35.39
C ILE A 584 14.39 38.63 36.72
N GLY A 585 13.25 37.95 36.87
CA GLY A 585 12.49 37.98 38.13
C GLY A 585 13.14 37.11 39.22
N THR A 586 13.39 37.69 40.40
CA THR A 586 14.03 37.04 41.57
C THR A 586 13.59 35.59 41.78
N ALA A 587 12.28 35.34 41.92
CA ALA A 587 11.71 34.00 42.13
C ALA A 587 12.05 32.96 41.05
N SER A 588 12.43 33.38 39.83
CA SER A 588 12.89 32.50 38.74
C SER A 588 14.39 32.23 38.83
N MET A 589 15.19 33.20 39.31
CA MET A 589 16.60 32.98 39.64
C MET A 589 16.74 32.08 40.88
N ASP A 590 15.87 32.25 41.89
CA ASP A 590 15.78 31.34 43.04
C ASP A 590 15.44 29.90 42.61
N SER A 591 14.58 29.74 41.59
CA SER A 591 14.33 28.41 40.98
C SER A 591 15.58 27.87 40.31
N ALA A 592 16.27 28.69 39.52
CA ALA A 592 17.49 28.28 38.84
C ALA A 592 18.57 27.83 39.84
N MET A 593 18.72 28.53 40.97
CA MET A 593 19.61 28.14 42.07
C MET A 593 19.19 26.80 42.71
N ARG A 594 17.89 26.59 42.98
CA ARG A 594 17.38 25.32 43.52
C ARG A 594 17.60 24.15 42.56
N VAL A 595 17.43 24.39 41.25
CA VAL A 595 17.67 23.38 40.21
C VAL A 595 19.16 23.12 40.02
N GLU A 596 20.01 24.14 40.07
CA GLU A 596 21.48 23.97 40.01
C GLU A 596 21.97 23.12 41.20
N GLN A 597 21.51 23.40 42.42
CA GLN A 597 21.79 22.56 43.60
C GLN A 597 21.25 21.13 43.47
N ALA A 598 20.15 20.92 42.75
CA ALA A 598 19.63 19.59 42.44
C ALA A 598 20.51 18.87 41.41
N PHE A 599 20.93 19.55 40.35
CA PHE A 599 21.83 19.01 39.32
C PHE A 599 23.19 18.64 39.93
N GLN A 600 23.78 19.48 40.78
CA GLN A 600 25.01 19.16 41.50
C GLN A 600 24.91 17.89 42.37
N LYS A 601 23.73 17.61 42.96
CA LYS A 601 23.47 16.36 43.70
C LYS A 601 23.31 15.15 42.77
N VAL A 602 22.69 15.32 41.60
CA VAL A 602 22.62 14.27 40.57
C VAL A 602 24.02 13.97 40.03
N ASP A 603 24.80 15.00 39.69
CA ASP A 603 26.19 14.89 39.23
C ASP A 603 27.02 14.09 40.25
N ALA A 604 26.99 14.48 41.53
CA ALA A 604 27.70 13.79 42.60
C ALA A 604 27.26 12.32 42.78
N GLN A 605 25.95 12.02 42.75
CA GLN A 605 25.45 10.65 42.84
C GLN A 605 25.90 9.78 41.65
N GLN A 606 25.91 10.34 40.43
CA GLN A 606 26.36 9.62 39.24
C GLN A 606 27.87 9.32 39.29
N PHE A 607 28.69 10.24 39.82
CA PHE A 607 30.12 9.97 40.06
C PHE A 607 30.39 8.95 41.18
N GLN A 608 29.52 8.86 42.19
CA GLN A 608 29.72 7.97 43.36
C GLN A 608 29.11 6.57 43.20
N GLY A 609 28.31 6.32 42.16
CA GLY A 609 27.74 5.01 41.82
C GLY A 609 26.62 4.50 42.74
N ASN A 610 26.40 5.15 43.89
CA ASN A 610 25.32 4.88 44.83
C ASN A 610 24.84 6.20 45.45
N GLY A 611 23.53 6.36 45.65
CA GLY A 611 22.97 7.54 46.31
C GLY A 611 21.45 7.49 46.45
N ALA A 612 20.89 8.44 47.20
CA ALA A 612 19.50 8.42 47.67
C ALA A 612 18.47 9.02 46.70
N LEU A 613 18.88 9.59 45.56
CA LEU A 613 17.95 10.14 44.57
C LEU A 613 17.36 9.01 43.71
N GLY A 614 16.03 8.88 43.72
CA GLY A 614 15.31 7.90 42.91
C GLY A 614 15.34 8.21 41.41
N GLY A 615 15.15 7.19 40.58
CA GLY A 615 15.26 7.29 39.11
C GLY A 615 14.34 8.34 38.47
N ASP A 616 13.15 8.57 39.02
CA ASP A 616 12.22 9.58 38.52
C ASP A 616 12.72 11.02 38.69
N PHE A 617 13.50 11.29 39.75
CA PHE A 617 14.14 12.60 39.94
C PHE A 617 15.21 12.84 38.86
N ILE A 618 15.98 11.80 38.53
CA ILE A 618 17.02 11.84 37.49
C ILE A 618 16.37 11.98 36.10
N ARG A 619 15.24 11.31 35.85
CA ARG A 619 14.42 11.50 34.63
C ARG A 619 13.88 12.94 34.52
N ALA A 620 13.36 13.52 35.60
CA ALA A 620 12.90 14.90 35.62
C ALA A 620 14.04 15.91 35.37
N ALA A 621 15.22 15.67 35.95
CA ALA A 621 16.41 16.47 35.69
C ALA A 621 16.88 16.37 34.23
N ALA A 622 16.85 15.17 33.64
CA ALA A 622 17.17 14.96 32.23
C ALA A 622 16.19 15.72 31.30
N ALA A 623 14.89 15.60 31.55
CA ALA A 623 13.87 16.30 30.78
C ALA A 623 14.03 17.83 30.84
N LEU A 624 14.47 18.37 31.99
CA LEU A 624 14.75 19.81 32.12
C LEU A 624 16.01 20.21 31.33
N GLN A 625 17.11 19.45 31.40
CA GLN A 625 18.30 19.69 30.56
C GLN A 625 17.96 19.66 29.05
N GLN A 626 17.08 18.74 28.66
CA GLN A 626 16.59 18.52 27.30
C GLN A 626 15.46 19.49 26.90
N SER A 627 15.25 20.60 27.64
CA SER A 627 14.19 21.58 27.34
C SER A 627 14.23 22.02 25.86
N PRO A 628 13.13 21.87 25.10
CA PRO A 628 13.14 21.99 23.64
C PRO A 628 13.23 23.43 23.12
N THR A 629 13.10 24.44 23.97
CA THR A 629 13.37 25.83 23.60
C THR A 629 13.84 26.62 24.82
N ALA A 630 14.53 27.73 24.53
CA ALA A 630 14.72 28.87 25.43
C ALA A 630 13.44 29.22 26.24
N LYS A 631 12.29 29.29 25.57
CA LYS A 631 11.00 29.58 26.23
C LYS A 631 10.53 28.44 27.14
N ALA A 632 10.60 27.18 26.70
CA ALA A 632 10.22 26.03 27.51
C ALA A 632 11.10 25.88 28.76
N ALA A 633 12.40 26.13 28.64
CA ALA A 633 13.33 26.19 29.76
C ALA A 633 12.91 27.27 30.79
N ALA A 634 12.65 28.51 30.32
CA ALA A 634 12.24 29.61 31.17
C ALA A 634 10.82 29.41 31.76
N ASP A 635 9.91 28.74 31.04
CA ASP A 635 8.57 28.39 31.53
C ASP A 635 8.65 27.33 32.65
N SER A 636 9.50 26.31 32.51
CA SER A 636 9.78 25.31 33.54
C SER A 636 10.44 25.91 34.79
N LEU A 637 11.41 26.82 34.65
CA LEU A 637 11.98 27.53 35.80
C LEU A 637 10.95 28.43 36.51
N ARG A 638 9.98 28.98 35.76
CA ARG A 638 8.88 29.76 36.33
C ARG A 638 7.82 28.89 37.03
N SER A 639 7.49 27.69 36.57
CA SER A 639 6.58 26.79 37.31
C SER A 639 7.19 26.34 38.63
N LEU A 640 8.49 26.03 38.65
CA LEU A 640 9.28 25.68 39.84
C LEU A 640 9.48 26.83 40.86
N SER A 641 8.97 28.04 40.58
CA SER A 641 9.13 29.21 41.46
C SER A 641 8.13 29.29 42.61
N GLY A 642 7.14 28.39 42.66
CA GLY A 642 6.06 28.44 43.65
C GLY A 642 5.09 29.61 43.46
N ARG A 643 5.29 30.50 42.47
CA ARG A 643 4.40 31.64 42.19
C ARG A 643 2.94 31.25 42.00
N ALA A 644 2.63 30.06 41.48
CA ALA A 644 1.26 29.57 41.37
C ALA A 644 0.60 29.39 42.76
N HIS A 645 1.32 28.86 43.75
CA HIS A 645 0.81 28.74 45.13
C HIS A 645 0.69 30.12 45.80
N ALA A 646 1.69 31.00 45.63
CA ALA A 646 1.63 32.36 46.17
C ALA A 646 0.49 33.20 45.56
N ALA A 647 0.25 33.09 44.24
CA ALA A 647 -0.86 33.77 43.57
C ALA A 647 -2.22 33.17 43.96
N SER A 648 -2.32 31.85 44.11
CA SER A 648 -3.53 31.17 44.61
C SER A 648 -3.85 31.60 46.05
N ALA A 649 -2.84 31.67 46.93
CA ALA A 649 -2.99 32.19 48.28
C ALA A 649 -3.42 33.67 48.28
N ALA A 650 -2.80 34.52 47.45
CA ALA A 650 -3.20 35.92 47.30
C ALA A 650 -4.66 36.07 46.85
N MET A 651 -5.07 35.39 45.78
CA MET A 651 -6.48 35.37 45.32
C MET A 651 -7.44 34.82 46.38
N THR A 652 -6.99 33.89 47.23
CA THR A 652 -7.78 33.39 48.37
C THR A 652 -7.95 34.47 49.43
N PHE A 653 -6.89 35.21 49.78
CA PHE A 653 -6.97 36.33 50.71
C PHE A 653 -7.79 37.50 50.16
N ASP A 654 -7.66 37.84 48.87
CA ASP A 654 -8.49 38.84 48.19
C ASP A 654 -9.98 38.44 48.23
N THR A 655 -10.29 37.16 47.99
CA THR A 655 -11.66 36.64 48.10
C THR A 655 -12.20 36.72 49.53
N ILE A 656 -11.37 36.43 50.54
CA ILE A 656 -11.73 36.56 51.96
C ILE A 656 -11.96 38.02 52.33
N ASP A 657 -11.13 38.96 51.87
CA ASP A 657 -11.29 40.39 52.18
C ASP A 657 -12.50 41.01 51.44
N LEU A 658 -12.76 40.63 50.19
CA LEU A 658 -13.99 40.97 49.48
C LEU A 658 -15.23 40.44 50.23
N GLY A 659 -15.20 39.18 50.66
CA GLY A 659 -16.26 38.60 51.49
C GLY A 659 -16.45 39.33 52.82
N ARG A 660 -15.34 39.72 53.48
CA ARG A 660 -15.36 40.50 54.72
C ARG A 660 -15.93 41.90 54.53
N ARG A 661 -15.57 42.60 53.45
CA ARG A 661 -16.12 43.92 53.09
C ARG A 661 -17.60 43.84 52.76
N ALA A 662 -18.03 42.82 52.01
CA ALA A 662 -19.44 42.57 51.73
C ALA A 662 -20.22 42.34 53.03
N LEU A 663 -19.72 41.46 53.92
CA LEU A 663 -20.34 41.19 55.22
C LEU A 663 -20.39 42.44 56.13
N ALA A 664 -19.32 43.23 56.17
CA ALA A 664 -19.29 44.51 56.90
C ALA A 664 -20.35 45.48 56.35
N SER A 665 -20.39 45.70 55.02
CA SER A 665 -21.39 46.57 54.39
C SER A 665 -22.84 46.10 54.62
N HIS A 666 -23.05 44.79 54.77
CA HIS A 666 -24.35 44.22 55.13
C HIS A 666 -24.71 44.49 56.59
N PHE A 667 -23.77 44.35 57.54
CA PHE A 667 -23.99 44.72 58.94
C PHE A 667 -24.18 46.23 59.12
N ASP A 668 -23.40 47.07 58.45
CA ASP A 668 -23.58 48.52 58.44
C ASP A 668 -24.96 48.89 57.88
N GLY A 669 -25.35 48.30 56.76
CA GLY A 669 -26.69 48.46 56.17
C GLY A 669 -27.83 48.02 57.10
N LEU A 670 -27.69 46.89 57.79
CA LEU A 670 -28.65 46.43 58.81
C LEU A 670 -28.70 47.37 60.03
N SER A 671 -27.56 47.95 60.42
CA SER A 671 -27.49 48.91 61.54
C SER A 671 -28.15 50.26 61.23
N GLN A 672 -28.17 50.66 59.95
CA GLN A 672 -28.77 51.90 59.49
C GLN A 672 -30.24 51.75 59.05
N GLN A 673 -30.76 50.51 58.96
CA GLN A 673 -32.19 50.30 58.74
C GLN A 673 -33.00 50.63 60.01
N PRO A 674 -34.10 51.41 59.91
CA PRO A 674 -34.95 51.70 61.06
C PRO A 674 -35.60 50.42 61.60
N ARG A 675 -35.53 50.21 62.92
CA ARG A 675 -35.95 48.99 63.63
C ARG A 675 -37.44 48.63 63.45
N LEU A 676 -37.78 47.96 62.34
CA LEU A 676 -39.08 47.31 62.15
C LEU A 676 -39.11 45.98 62.94
N LEU A 677 -39.46 46.07 64.22
CA LEU A 677 -39.55 44.95 65.16
C LEU A 677 -40.54 43.87 64.69
N GLY A 678 -40.04 42.85 64.01
CA GLY A 678 -40.80 41.64 63.66
C GLY A 678 -41.37 40.95 64.89
N SER A 679 -42.51 40.26 64.74
CA SER A 679 -43.28 39.66 65.84
C SER A 679 -42.45 38.71 66.72
N TRP A 680 -41.60 37.89 66.12
CA TRP A 680 -40.68 36.98 66.83
C TRP A 680 -39.70 37.71 67.76
N GLN A 681 -39.15 38.86 67.33
CA GLN A 681 -38.17 39.63 68.09
C GLN A 681 -38.79 40.37 69.28
N ARG A 682 -40.13 40.54 69.28
CA ARG A 682 -40.91 41.04 70.42
C ARG A 682 -41.26 39.95 71.45
N ALA A 683 -41.06 38.67 71.14
CA ALA A 683 -41.39 37.55 72.02
C ALA A 683 -40.18 36.90 72.71
N LEU A 684 -38.96 37.09 72.19
CA LEU A 684 -37.75 36.40 72.64
C LEU A 684 -36.57 37.34 72.99
N GLY A 685 -36.79 38.66 72.95
CA GLY A 685 -35.74 39.66 73.19
C GLY A 685 -34.86 39.96 71.98
N GLY A 686 -33.99 40.97 72.12
CA GLY A 686 -33.00 41.33 71.11
C GLY A 686 -31.76 40.41 71.17
N PRO A 687 -31.03 40.20 70.05
CA PRO A 687 -29.79 39.45 70.07
C PRO A 687 -28.75 40.13 71.00
N GLY A 688 -28.44 39.49 72.13
CA GLY A 688 -27.46 39.98 73.10
C GLY A 688 -28.03 40.49 74.44
N GLU A 689 -29.35 40.58 74.61
CA GLU A 689 -29.95 40.90 75.92
C GLU A 689 -30.20 39.61 76.73
N GLY A 690 -29.33 39.36 77.72
CA GLY A 690 -29.45 38.22 78.62
C GLY A 690 -30.50 38.44 79.71
N GLY A 691 -31.59 37.66 79.68
CA GLY A 691 -32.56 37.61 80.77
C GLY A 691 -32.01 36.87 81.98
N ALA A 692 -31.96 37.54 83.13
CA ALA A 692 -31.46 36.98 84.39
C ALA A 692 -32.56 36.97 85.48
N THR A 693 -33.41 35.95 85.45
CA THR A 693 -34.17 35.38 86.59
C THR A 693 -34.57 33.95 86.24
#